data_AF-A0A3M7RPE1-F1
#
_entry.id   AF-A0A3M7RPE1-F1
#
_cell.length_a   1.000
_cell.length_b   1.000
_cell.length_c   1.000
_cell.angle_alpha   90.00
_cell.angle_beta   90.00
_cell.angle_gamma   90.00
#
_symmetry.space_group_name_H-M   'P 1'
#
loop_
_entity.id
_entity.type
_entity.pdbx_description
1 polymer ?
#
loop_
_entity_poly.entity_id
_entity_poly.type
_entity_poly.pdbx_seq_one_letter_code
_entity_poly.pdbx_strand_id
1 'polypeptide(L)'
;MASILEQFDEFYVAKLKDRLFATYVNQPQCILDANKRFEQMIDYNVPHGKKLRGLCVYESVLLLLEAEKQNEELMDQAKAIGWCIEFLQGSFLIADDMMDNSKTRRGRPCWYLNENVGSVAINDSFFLISNVFTIITEYLGNHSNYSKLFELFNETFTNTVIGQGLDLITPPKVVDGVPFNFENYTEERYFSIVKWKTAFYSFSLPVQAALLVSSIDNYQVHQKCREILLEMGSFFQVQDDFLDCYGDPKVTGKVGTDIEESKCGWMVIQALKKCNPEQRSILEKFYGREEQECVAKVKEVYKQLDLVSEYERYERVEYDRIISMIDNLNFESSVLELDKTEKVKNVLRIMSVSIEDKEVVELTNEEKKSKLEQQIIYYSYADQVDLTIYPDDTESIDLSMTRLKQINDFSKFKNLKSICFRGNLLKSFLDANLDVNKGLNIIKELDFYDNQIEKIENLQQFKTLELLDLSFNRFSKIENLNELVELKKLFLVHNQFGRIENLECLTKLELLELGDNQLRVLENLSTLKNLTQLYLGKNKIRKIENLDLPNLKILSLQSNRITKIENLDSLTNLEELYLSENGLTKMEGLNNLFNLKVLDLSLNMIENIENVEGLRELQELWFNGNNLSKWTDIENLCSLSKLKCLYLEHNPIFYINNTKPTSIGTLNDNQKFNPDYRRKIIFTLPNLEQLDATLISKPSIAHT
;
A
#
# COMPACT_ATOMS: atom_id res chain seq x y z
N MET A 1 12.62 32.79 14.45
CA MET A 1 12.55 32.51 13.00
C MET A 1 11.09 32.33 12.65
N ALA A 2 10.65 32.83 11.49
CA ALA A 2 9.30 32.58 11.00
C ALA A 2 9.06 31.07 10.82
N SER A 3 7.85 30.59 11.10
CA SER A 3 7.45 29.20 10.88
C SER A 3 7.52 28.84 9.39
N ILE A 4 7.55 27.55 9.06
CA ILE A 4 7.58 27.07 7.67
C ILE A 4 6.36 27.59 6.89
N LEU A 5 5.18 27.58 7.52
CA LEU A 5 3.95 28.13 6.95
C LEU A 5 4.07 29.63 6.68
N GLU A 6 4.58 30.41 7.64
CA GLU A 6 4.80 31.85 7.45
C GLU A 6 5.75 32.12 6.28
N GLN A 7 6.86 31.37 6.17
CA GLN A 7 7.80 31.51 5.06
C GLN A 7 7.21 31.10 3.69
N PHE A 8 6.28 30.14 3.68
CA PHE A 8 5.56 29.71 2.49
C PHE A 8 4.53 30.76 2.04
N ASP A 9 3.78 31.34 3.00
CA ASP A 9 2.79 32.39 2.75
C ASP A 9 3.44 33.74 2.38
N GLU A 10 4.51 34.12 3.06
CA GLU A 10 5.30 35.32 2.73
C GLU A 10 5.84 35.26 1.31
N PHE A 11 6.31 34.08 0.87
CA PHE A 11 6.77 33.91 -0.51
C PHE A 11 5.66 34.18 -1.53
N TYR A 12 4.44 33.70 -1.28
CA TYR A 12 3.32 33.97 -2.17
C TYR A 12 3.02 35.47 -2.26
N VAL A 13 2.90 36.14 -1.12
CA VAL A 13 2.60 37.58 -1.08
C VAL A 13 3.73 38.40 -1.72
N ALA A 14 4.99 38.08 -1.40
CA ALA A 14 6.13 38.91 -1.79
C ALA A 14 6.63 38.64 -3.23
N LYS A 15 6.52 37.40 -3.73
CA LYS A 15 7.16 36.98 -4.99
C LYS A 15 6.19 36.46 -6.06
N LEU A 16 5.03 35.89 -5.68
CA LEU A 16 4.09 35.32 -6.66
C LEU A 16 2.89 36.23 -6.97
N LYS A 17 2.21 36.77 -5.96
CA LYS A 17 0.90 37.43 -6.12
C LYS A 17 0.94 38.55 -7.16
N ASP A 18 1.83 39.52 -6.99
CA ASP A 18 1.96 40.64 -7.93
C ASP A 18 2.54 40.19 -9.28
N ARG A 19 3.34 39.11 -9.28
CA ARG A 19 3.99 38.58 -10.48
C ARG A 19 2.98 38.02 -11.48
N LEU A 20 1.87 37.43 -11.02
CA LEU A 20 0.80 36.87 -11.86
C LEU A 20 0.20 37.91 -12.82
N PHE A 21 0.26 39.19 -12.45
CA PHE A 21 -0.34 40.29 -13.24
C PHE A 21 0.71 41.22 -13.86
N ALA A 22 2.00 41.03 -13.54
CA ALA A 22 3.08 41.94 -13.94
C ALA A 22 3.21 42.13 -15.46
N THR A 23 2.92 41.10 -16.25
CA THR A 23 3.00 41.14 -17.72
C THR A 23 1.90 42.00 -18.37
N TYR A 24 0.87 42.38 -17.59
CA TYR A 24 -0.33 43.03 -18.10
C TYR A 24 -0.52 44.48 -17.61
N VAL A 25 0.43 45.03 -16.85
CA VAL A 25 0.33 46.36 -16.22
C VAL A 25 0.21 47.51 -17.24
N ASN A 26 0.73 47.35 -18.45
CA ASN A 26 0.68 48.34 -19.54
C ASN A 26 -0.40 48.04 -20.60
N GLN A 27 -1.41 47.24 -20.26
CA GLN A 27 -2.48 46.86 -21.19
C GLN A 27 -3.68 47.84 -21.13
N PRO A 28 -4.58 47.83 -22.13
CA PRO A 28 -5.80 48.63 -22.09
C PRO A 28 -6.64 48.37 -20.83
N GLN A 29 -7.41 49.36 -20.38
CA GLN A 29 -8.21 49.30 -19.14
C GLN A 29 -9.07 48.03 -19.04
N CYS A 30 -9.65 47.56 -20.14
CA CYS A 30 -10.47 46.35 -20.17
C CYS A 30 -9.70 45.07 -19.76
N ILE A 31 -8.37 45.01 -19.99
CA ILE A 31 -7.52 43.91 -19.55
C ILE A 31 -7.19 44.06 -18.05
N LEU A 32 -6.99 45.29 -17.58
CA LEU A 32 -6.79 45.56 -16.15
C LEU A 32 -8.02 45.21 -15.30
N ASP A 33 -9.23 45.43 -15.84
CA ASP A 33 -10.48 45.02 -15.20
C ASP A 33 -10.55 43.49 -15.06
N ALA A 34 -10.10 42.74 -16.07
CA ALA A 34 -9.99 41.28 -16.02
C ALA A 34 -8.94 40.82 -14.97
N ASN A 35 -7.80 41.50 -14.87
CA ASN A 35 -6.79 41.17 -13.85
C ASN A 35 -7.34 41.35 -12.43
N LYS A 36 -8.06 42.45 -12.18
CA LYS A 36 -8.68 42.69 -10.87
C LYS A 36 -9.67 41.58 -10.51
N ARG A 37 -10.40 41.06 -11.49
CA ARG A 37 -11.30 39.92 -11.33
C ARG A 37 -10.55 38.63 -10.99
N PHE A 38 -9.46 38.33 -11.68
CA PHE A 38 -8.63 37.16 -11.38
C PHE A 38 -7.94 37.27 -10.01
N GLU A 39 -7.51 38.46 -9.60
CA GLU A 39 -6.93 38.70 -8.28
C GLU A 39 -7.96 38.38 -7.17
N GLN A 40 -9.18 38.91 -7.30
CA GLN A 40 -10.28 38.59 -6.38
C GLN A 40 -10.55 37.09 -6.31
N MET A 41 -10.54 36.42 -7.47
CA MET A 41 -10.75 34.98 -7.55
C MET A 41 -9.65 34.19 -6.85
N ILE A 42 -8.38 34.53 -7.10
CA ILE A 42 -7.25 33.85 -6.47
C ILE A 42 -7.28 34.06 -4.95
N ASP A 43 -7.46 35.31 -4.50
CA ASP A 43 -7.53 35.64 -3.07
C ASP A 43 -8.67 34.90 -2.37
N TYR A 44 -9.80 34.69 -3.05
CA TYR A 44 -10.93 33.97 -2.49
C TYR A 44 -10.70 32.45 -2.42
N ASN A 45 -10.06 31.86 -3.43
CA ASN A 45 -10.05 30.40 -3.60
C ASN A 45 -8.75 29.72 -3.16
N VAL A 46 -7.59 30.36 -3.31
CA VAL A 46 -6.29 29.68 -3.23
C VAL A 46 -5.63 29.74 -1.85
N PRO A 47 -5.34 30.90 -1.22
CA PRO A 47 -4.43 31.01 -0.07
C PRO A 47 -4.97 30.43 1.25
N HIS A 48 -6.20 29.91 1.23
CA HIS A 48 -6.91 29.36 2.36
C HIS A 48 -6.77 27.85 2.48
N GLY A 49 -7.41 27.26 3.49
CA GLY A 49 -7.29 25.84 3.78
C GLY A 49 -5.99 25.47 4.50
N LYS A 50 -5.68 24.18 4.56
CA LYS A 50 -4.53 23.65 5.31
C LYS A 50 -3.20 23.73 4.55
N LYS A 51 -3.24 23.90 3.21
CA LYS A 51 -2.06 23.95 2.32
C LYS A 51 -1.08 22.78 2.45
N LEU A 52 -1.56 21.62 2.92
CA LEU A 52 -0.72 20.45 3.21
C LEU A 52 0.03 19.96 1.97
N ARG A 53 -0.59 20.05 0.78
CA ARG A 53 0.03 19.60 -0.48
C ARG A 53 1.22 20.49 -0.83
N GLY A 54 1.04 21.82 -0.82
CA GLY A 54 2.11 22.77 -1.09
C GLY A 54 3.22 22.76 -0.03
N LEU A 55 2.84 22.72 1.25
CA LEU A 55 3.79 22.65 2.37
C LEU A 55 4.62 21.38 2.34
N CYS A 56 4.02 20.24 1.97
CA CYS A 56 4.76 18.98 1.84
C CYS A 56 5.93 19.13 0.88
N VAL A 57 5.78 19.85 -0.24
CA VAL A 57 6.90 20.09 -1.17
C VAL A 57 8.04 20.81 -0.46
N TYR A 58 7.72 21.94 0.18
CA TYR A 58 8.72 22.79 0.80
C TYR A 58 9.43 22.08 1.97
N GLU A 59 8.69 21.44 2.86
CA GLU A 59 9.22 20.67 3.98
C GLU A 59 10.07 19.49 3.52
N SER A 60 9.62 18.79 2.47
CA SER A 60 10.35 17.65 1.91
C SER A 60 11.68 18.08 1.30
N VAL A 61 11.71 19.20 0.56
CA VAL A 61 12.97 19.71 -0.02
C VAL A 61 13.95 20.14 1.09
N LEU A 62 13.46 20.80 2.15
CA LEU A 62 14.29 21.14 3.32
C LEU A 62 14.91 19.89 3.98
N LEU A 63 14.13 18.82 4.10
CA LEU A 63 14.55 17.56 4.71
C LEU A 63 15.54 16.77 3.83
N LEU A 64 15.31 16.75 2.52
CA LEU A 64 16.13 15.98 1.58
C LEU A 64 17.52 16.58 1.42
N LEU A 65 17.61 17.91 1.40
CA LEU A 65 18.87 18.63 1.20
C LEU A 65 19.75 18.70 2.46
N GLU A 66 21.06 18.66 2.26
CA GLU A 66 22.03 19.02 3.29
C GLU A 66 21.99 20.54 3.53
N ALA A 67 22.23 20.97 4.77
CA ALA A 67 22.17 22.39 5.14
C ALA A 67 23.05 23.29 4.25
N GLU A 68 24.21 22.80 3.82
CA GLU A 68 25.16 23.53 2.97
C GLU A 68 24.70 23.68 1.51
N LYS A 69 23.75 22.86 1.07
CA LYS A 69 23.17 22.89 -0.28
C LYS A 69 21.87 23.70 -0.34
N GLN A 70 21.33 24.11 0.80
CA GLN A 70 20.17 24.98 0.86
C GLN A 70 20.59 26.40 0.48
N ASN A 71 20.08 26.89 -0.65
CA ASN A 71 20.25 28.27 -1.08
C ASN A 71 18.89 28.90 -1.37
N GLU A 72 18.85 30.23 -1.44
CA GLU A 72 17.60 30.98 -1.61
C GLU A 72 16.85 30.60 -2.88
N GLU A 73 17.56 30.41 -4.00
CA GLU A 73 16.97 30.05 -5.29
C GLU A 73 16.23 28.70 -5.21
N LEU A 74 16.85 27.68 -4.62
CA LEU A 74 16.25 26.36 -4.50
C LEU A 74 15.05 26.35 -3.52
N MET A 75 15.11 27.17 -2.46
CA MET A 75 13.99 27.34 -1.54
C MET A 75 12.82 28.08 -2.21
N ASP A 76 13.09 29.09 -3.02
CA ASP A 76 12.08 29.76 -3.83
C ASP A 76 11.46 28.79 -4.85
N GLN A 77 12.26 27.95 -5.51
CA GLN A 77 11.76 26.91 -6.42
C GLN A 77 10.83 25.93 -5.69
N ALA A 78 11.21 25.43 -4.51
CA ALA A 78 10.38 24.53 -3.72
C ALA A 78 9.04 25.17 -3.33
N LYS A 79 9.07 26.43 -2.86
CA LYS A 79 7.84 27.18 -2.52
C LYS A 79 6.98 27.47 -3.75
N ALA A 80 7.59 27.86 -4.87
CA ALA A 80 6.89 28.08 -6.13
C ALA A 80 6.16 26.83 -6.60
N ILE A 81 6.84 25.68 -6.59
CA ILE A 81 6.23 24.38 -6.93
C ILE A 81 5.13 24.00 -5.94
N GLY A 82 5.32 24.24 -4.64
CA GLY A 82 4.27 24.04 -3.64
C GLY A 82 3.02 24.88 -3.95
N TRP A 83 3.19 26.16 -4.30
CA TRP A 83 2.09 27.02 -4.71
C TRP A 83 1.46 26.61 -6.04
N CYS A 84 2.22 26.10 -7.00
CA CYS A 84 1.67 25.51 -8.22
C CYS A 84 0.68 24.38 -7.91
N ILE A 85 0.93 23.56 -6.89
CA ILE A 85 0.00 22.51 -6.47
C ILE A 85 -1.25 23.09 -5.81
N GLU A 86 -1.12 24.14 -5.00
CA GLU A 86 -2.28 24.84 -4.41
C GLU A 86 -3.14 25.55 -5.48
N PHE A 87 -2.52 26.10 -6.52
CA PHE A 87 -3.21 26.68 -7.68
C PHE A 87 -3.94 25.59 -8.49
N LEU A 88 -3.27 24.47 -8.74
CA LEU A 88 -3.85 23.30 -9.41
C LEU A 88 -5.06 22.79 -8.63
N GLN A 89 -4.93 22.60 -7.31
CA GLN A 89 -6.06 22.22 -6.46
C GLN A 89 -7.19 23.26 -6.51
N GLY A 90 -6.87 24.55 -6.39
CA GLY A 90 -7.86 25.62 -6.50
C GLY A 90 -8.64 25.57 -7.81
N SER A 91 -7.97 25.28 -8.92
CA SER A 91 -8.62 25.12 -10.23
C SER A 91 -9.62 23.96 -10.25
N PHE A 92 -9.23 22.81 -9.68
CA PHE A 92 -10.11 21.65 -9.60
C PHE A 92 -11.30 21.92 -8.69
N LEU A 93 -11.10 22.52 -7.50
CA LEU A 93 -12.20 22.82 -6.58
C LEU A 93 -13.23 23.78 -7.17
N ILE A 94 -12.80 24.83 -7.89
CA ILE A 94 -13.74 25.76 -8.54
C ILE A 94 -14.61 25.03 -9.57
N ALA A 95 -14.00 24.16 -10.38
CA ALA A 95 -14.73 23.40 -11.39
C ALA A 95 -15.62 22.32 -10.76
N ASP A 96 -15.10 21.58 -9.79
CA ASP A 96 -15.76 20.48 -9.06
C ASP A 96 -17.01 20.99 -8.33
N ASP A 97 -16.89 22.08 -7.57
CA ASP A 97 -18.02 22.70 -6.86
C ASP A 97 -19.19 23.04 -7.82
N MET A 98 -18.88 23.40 -9.08
CA MET A 98 -19.90 23.63 -10.10
C MET A 98 -20.50 22.35 -10.67
N MET A 99 -19.67 21.35 -10.95
CA MET A 99 -20.11 20.07 -11.52
C MET A 99 -21.01 19.31 -10.54
N ASP A 100 -20.69 19.44 -9.25
CA ASP A 100 -21.38 18.77 -8.14
C ASP A 100 -22.54 19.62 -7.59
N ASN A 101 -22.63 20.90 -7.96
CA ASN A 101 -23.60 21.86 -7.42
C ASN A 101 -23.44 22.12 -5.90
N SER A 102 -22.23 21.98 -5.39
CA SER A 102 -21.88 22.19 -3.99
C SER A 102 -22.21 23.62 -3.54
N LYS A 103 -22.63 23.78 -2.28
CA LYS A 103 -23.05 25.09 -1.74
C LYS A 103 -21.93 25.84 -1.04
N THR A 104 -21.07 25.13 -0.32
CA THR A 104 -20.01 25.73 0.51
C THR A 104 -18.69 25.02 0.35
N ARG A 105 -17.61 25.80 0.34
CA ARG A 105 -16.22 25.34 0.33
C ARG A 105 -15.41 26.16 1.31
N ARG A 106 -14.64 25.51 2.18
CA ARG A 106 -13.76 26.15 3.19
C ARG A 106 -14.55 27.16 4.08
N GLY A 107 -15.79 26.79 4.44
CA GLY A 107 -16.67 27.62 5.29
C GLY A 107 -17.26 28.86 4.60
N ARG A 108 -17.17 28.97 3.27
CA ARG A 108 -17.73 30.09 2.48
C ARG A 108 -18.58 29.57 1.32
N PRO A 109 -19.44 30.39 0.70
CA PRO A 109 -20.12 30.00 -0.53
C PRO A 109 -19.12 29.58 -1.62
N CYS A 110 -19.44 28.52 -2.38
CA CYS A 110 -18.65 28.11 -3.53
C CYS A 110 -18.51 29.27 -4.53
N TRP A 111 -17.39 29.33 -5.25
CA TRP A 111 -17.02 30.52 -6.03
C TRP A 111 -18.11 30.93 -7.03
N TYR A 112 -18.70 29.95 -7.72
CA TYR A 112 -19.73 30.16 -8.73
C TYR A 112 -21.05 30.74 -8.19
N LEU A 113 -21.29 30.64 -6.88
CA LEU A 113 -22.46 31.18 -6.19
C LEU A 113 -22.29 32.65 -5.76
N ASN A 114 -21.09 33.21 -5.87
CA ASN A 114 -20.87 34.62 -5.58
C ASN A 114 -21.55 35.51 -6.63
N GLU A 115 -21.95 36.70 -6.19
CA GLU A 115 -22.63 37.67 -7.05
C GLU A 115 -21.81 37.95 -8.32
N ASN A 116 -22.47 37.91 -9.48
CA ASN A 116 -21.86 38.15 -10.79
C ASN A 116 -20.78 37.15 -11.22
N VAL A 117 -20.69 35.97 -10.59
CA VAL A 117 -19.77 34.90 -11.02
C VAL A 117 -20.47 33.90 -11.94
N GLY A 118 -21.38 33.07 -11.41
CA GLY A 118 -22.07 32.05 -12.18
C GLY A 118 -21.11 31.17 -13.01
N SER A 119 -21.42 30.96 -14.29
CA SER A 119 -20.61 30.13 -15.19
C SER A 119 -19.24 30.70 -15.55
N VAL A 120 -18.95 31.97 -15.22
CA VAL A 120 -17.62 32.58 -15.43
C VAL A 120 -16.56 31.85 -14.60
N ALA A 121 -16.95 31.20 -13.49
CA ALA A 121 -16.06 30.37 -12.69
C ALA A 121 -15.33 29.28 -13.50
N ILE A 122 -15.89 28.81 -14.62
CA ILE A 122 -15.21 27.87 -15.54
C ILE A 122 -13.96 28.52 -16.15
N ASN A 123 -14.06 29.77 -16.62
CA ASN A 123 -12.91 30.48 -17.16
C ASN A 123 -11.89 30.83 -16.07
N ASP A 124 -12.38 31.12 -14.86
CA ASP A 124 -11.53 31.39 -13.71
C ASP A 124 -10.66 30.18 -13.34
N SER A 125 -11.19 28.94 -13.42
CA SER A 125 -10.39 27.73 -13.21
C SER A 125 -9.32 27.56 -14.31
N PHE A 126 -9.63 27.89 -15.56
CA PHE A 126 -8.66 27.89 -16.67
C PHE A 126 -7.51 28.88 -16.46
N PHE A 127 -7.79 30.03 -15.83
CA PHE A 127 -6.75 30.98 -15.49
C PHE A 127 -5.77 30.43 -14.44
N LEU A 128 -6.27 29.75 -13.39
CA LEU A 128 -5.41 29.12 -12.39
C LEU A 128 -4.48 28.07 -12.99
N ILE A 129 -5.01 27.15 -13.79
CA ILE A 129 -4.20 26.10 -14.41
C ILE A 129 -3.16 26.67 -15.39
N SER A 130 -3.50 27.73 -16.14
CA SER A 130 -2.53 28.39 -17.02
C SER A 130 -1.34 28.93 -16.23
N ASN A 131 -1.59 29.53 -15.06
CA ASN A 131 -0.53 30.11 -14.23
C ASN A 131 0.36 29.04 -13.59
N VAL A 132 -0.15 27.83 -13.32
CA VAL A 132 0.68 26.70 -12.85
C VAL A 132 1.86 26.47 -13.80
N PHE A 133 1.58 26.34 -15.10
CA PHE A 133 2.64 26.07 -16.08
C PHE A 133 3.55 27.28 -16.31
N THR A 134 3.00 28.50 -16.25
CA THR A 134 3.82 29.73 -16.33
C THR A 134 4.82 29.80 -15.18
N ILE A 135 4.38 29.58 -13.94
CA ILE A 135 5.27 29.62 -12.76
C ILE A 135 6.33 28.53 -12.83
N ILE A 136 5.97 27.31 -13.25
CA ILE A 136 6.95 26.22 -13.44
C ILE A 136 8.03 26.64 -14.44
N THR A 137 7.65 27.19 -15.60
CA THR A 137 8.63 27.67 -16.58
C THR A 137 9.50 28.81 -16.04
N GLU A 138 8.92 29.77 -15.32
CA GLU A 138 9.68 30.92 -14.78
C GLU A 138 10.70 30.51 -13.71
N TYR A 139 10.31 29.69 -12.74
CA TYR A 139 11.16 29.36 -11.60
C TYR A 139 12.08 28.16 -11.86
N LEU A 140 11.64 27.19 -12.67
CA LEU A 140 12.35 25.92 -12.88
C LEU A 140 12.92 25.81 -14.30
N GLY A 141 12.76 26.80 -15.18
CA GLY A 141 13.21 26.71 -16.58
C GLY A 141 14.70 26.37 -16.78
N ASN A 142 15.55 26.72 -15.81
CA ASN A 142 16.98 26.38 -15.80
C ASN A 142 17.32 25.16 -14.92
N HIS A 143 16.34 24.58 -14.22
CA HIS A 143 16.55 23.44 -13.35
C HIS A 143 16.78 22.17 -14.19
N SER A 144 17.71 21.31 -13.77
CA SER A 144 18.09 20.08 -14.50
C SER A 144 16.89 19.15 -14.76
N ASN A 145 15.94 19.11 -13.83
CA ASN A 145 14.71 18.32 -13.91
C ASN A 145 13.48 19.08 -14.43
N TYR A 146 13.66 20.24 -15.10
CA TYR A 146 12.55 21.05 -15.62
C TYR A 146 11.55 20.22 -16.45
N SER A 147 12.04 19.46 -17.44
CA SER A 147 11.16 18.66 -18.32
C SER A 147 10.36 17.63 -17.54
N LYS A 148 11.01 16.92 -16.60
CA LYS A 148 10.37 15.92 -15.74
C LYS A 148 9.31 16.53 -14.83
N LEU A 149 9.58 17.72 -14.26
CA LEU A 149 8.62 18.45 -13.44
C LEU A 149 7.42 18.91 -14.28
N PHE A 150 7.66 19.49 -15.45
CA PHE A 150 6.60 19.94 -16.34
C PHE A 150 5.72 18.75 -16.79
N GLU A 151 6.33 17.64 -17.19
CA GLU A 151 5.65 16.40 -17.55
C GLU A 151 4.84 15.83 -16.37
N LEU A 152 5.39 15.80 -15.16
CA LEU A 152 4.70 15.33 -13.96
C LEU A 152 3.42 16.14 -13.67
N PHE A 153 3.48 17.47 -13.77
CA PHE A 153 2.31 18.33 -13.57
C PHE A 153 1.26 18.11 -14.68
N ASN A 154 1.69 18.02 -15.93
CA ASN A 154 0.79 17.82 -17.06
C ASN A 154 0.11 16.42 -17.04
N GLU A 155 0.87 15.37 -16.72
CA GLU A 155 0.35 14.02 -16.53
C GLU A 155 -0.66 14.01 -15.38
N THR A 156 -0.30 14.60 -14.23
CA THR A 156 -1.19 14.66 -13.07
C THR A 156 -2.48 15.41 -13.38
N PHE A 157 -2.41 16.55 -14.08
CA PHE A 157 -3.59 17.28 -14.51
C PHE A 157 -4.50 16.41 -15.39
N THR A 158 -3.92 15.72 -16.37
CA THR A 158 -4.66 14.82 -17.27
C THR A 158 -5.31 13.67 -16.50
N ASN A 159 -4.56 13.03 -15.59
CA ASN A 159 -5.02 11.94 -14.73
C ASN A 159 -6.24 12.37 -13.90
N THR A 160 -6.19 13.55 -13.29
CA THR A 160 -7.30 14.09 -12.49
C THR A 160 -8.51 14.44 -13.33
N VAL A 161 -8.33 15.01 -14.53
CA VAL A 161 -9.44 15.24 -15.47
C VAL A 161 -10.11 13.93 -15.90
N ILE A 162 -9.32 12.88 -16.17
CA ILE A 162 -9.86 11.54 -16.49
C ILE A 162 -10.64 10.98 -15.29
N GLY A 163 -10.08 11.07 -14.08
CA GLY A 163 -10.74 10.64 -12.86
C GLY A 163 -12.05 11.37 -12.60
N GLN A 164 -12.08 12.70 -12.81
CA GLN A 164 -13.30 13.50 -12.72
C GLN A 164 -14.33 13.08 -13.77
N GLY A 165 -13.90 12.85 -15.01
CA GLY A 165 -14.77 12.33 -16.06
C GLY A 165 -15.37 10.98 -15.67
N LEU A 166 -14.58 10.10 -15.05
CA LEU A 166 -15.04 8.81 -14.55
C LEU A 166 -16.08 8.95 -13.44
N ASP A 167 -15.84 9.87 -12.49
CA ASP A 167 -16.77 10.20 -11.40
C ASP A 167 -18.12 10.64 -11.95
N LEU A 168 -18.14 11.59 -12.89
CA LEU A 168 -19.36 12.20 -13.42
C LEU A 168 -20.21 11.27 -14.30
N ILE A 169 -19.60 10.29 -14.99
CA ILE A 169 -20.33 9.36 -15.86
C ILE A 169 -20.77 8.07 -15.14
N THR A 170 -20.30 7.84 -13.90
CA THR A 170 -20.63 6.63 -13.15
C THR A 170 -22.07 6.63 -12.64
N PRO A 171 -22.60 7.74 -12.07
CA PRO A 171 -23.99 7.83 -11.67
C PRO A 171 -24.95 7.70 -12.86
N PRO A 172 -25.99 6.85 -12.78
CA PRO A 172 -27.07 6.88 -13.76
C PRO A 172 -27.91 8.15 -13.60
N LYS A 173 -28.70 8.48 -14.63
CA LYS A 173 -29.73 9.51 -14.47
C LYS A 173 -30.82 9.02 -13.51
N VAL A 174 -31.11 9.82 -12.50
CA VAL A 174 -32.19 9.57 -11.56
C VAL A 174 -33.53 9.92 -12.20
N VAL A 175 -34.47 8.97 -12.22
CA VAL A 175 -35.81 9.14 -12.82
C VAL A 175 -36.88 8.76 -11.79
N ASP A 176 -37.90 9.62 -11.62
CA ASP A 176 -38.99 9.38 -10.66
C ASP A 176 -39.74 8.08 -10.96
N GLY A 177 -39.95 7.27 -9.91
CA GLY A 177 -40.63 5.98 -10.01
C GLY A 177 -39.80 4.84 -10.62
N VAL A 178 -38.56 5.10 -11.04
CA VAL A 178 -37.63 4.08 -11.55
C VAL A 178 -36.58 3.76 -10.47
N PRO A 179 -36.34 2.47 -10.16
CA PRO A 179 -35.26 2.07 -9.25
C PRO A 179 -33.89 2.55 -9.73
N PHE A 180 -33.07 3.01 -8.80
CA PHE A 180 -31.69 3.45 -9.05
C PHE A 180 -30.83 2.28 -9.54
N ASN A 181 -30.10 2.47 -10.65
CA ASN A 181 -29.26 1.42 -11.22
C ASN A 181 -27.82 1.48 -10.68
N PHE A 182 -27.46 0.51 -9.84
CA PHE A 182 -26.11 0.36 -9.28
C PHE A 182 -25.17 -0.52 -10.13
N GLU A 183 -25.49 -0.87 -11.37
CA GLU A 183 -24.66 -1.75 -12.23
C GLU A 183 -23.20 -1.29 -12.34
N ASN A 184 -22.97 0.03 -12.41
CA ASN A 184 -21.62 0.60 -12.49
C ASN A 184 -20.97 0.86 -11.12
N TYR A 185 -21.63 0.53 -10.01
CA TYR A 185 -21.16 0.80 -8.65
C TYR A 185 -20.39 -0.42 -8.15
N THR A 186 -19.22 -0.62 -8.75
CA THR A 186 -18.30 -1.70 -8.39
C THR A 186 -17.09 -1.16 -7.65
N GLU A 187 -16.44 -2.02 -6.86
CA GLU A 187 -15.23 -1.66 -6.15
C GLU A 187 -14.08 -1.28 -7.11
N GLU A 188 -13.95 -1.98 -8.24
CA GLU A 188 -12.99 -1.65 -9.30
C GLU A 188 -13.22 -0.24 -9.84
N ARG A 189 -14.50 0.10 -10.10
CA ARG A 189 -14.87 1.42 -10.61
C ARG A 189 -14.57 2.51 -9.58
N TYR A 190 -14.95 2.28 -8.32
CA TYR A 190 -14.68 3.19 -7.21
C TYR A 190 -13.18 3.48 -7.06
N PHE A 191 -12.35 2.45 -6.87
CA PHE A 191 -10.92 2.65 -6.68
C PHE A 191 -10.22 3.22 -7.93
N SER A 192 -10.78 3.01 -9.12
CA SER A 192 -10.34 3.72 -10.32
C SER A 192 -10.64 5.22 -10.23
N ILE A 193 -11.88 5.61 -9.86
CA ILE A 193 -12.23 7.02 -9.65
C ILE A 193 -11.26 7.64 -8.64
N VAL A 194 -11.09 7.02 -7.48
CA VAL A 194 -10.24 7.52 -6.40
C VAL A 194 -8.79 7.70 -6.84
N LYS A 195 -8.21 6.69 -7.49
CA LYS A 195 -6.81 6.72 -7.95
C LYS A 195 -6.57 7.91 -8.88
N TRP A 196 -7.42 8.08 -9.88
CA TRP A 196 -7.24 9.08 -10.93
C TRP A 196 -7.68 10.48 -10.47
N LYS A 197 -8.83 10.60 -9.78
CA LYS A 197 -9.41 11.87 -9.30
C LYS A 197 -8.60 12.46 -8.15
N THR A 198 -8.13 11.64 -7.21
CA THR A 198 -7.61 12.13 -5.92
C THR A 198 -6.15 11.78 -5.68
N ALA A 199 -5.77 10.50 -5.82
CA ALA A 199 -4.48 10.02 -5.33
C ALA A 199 -3.27 10.64 -6.04
N PHE A 200 -3.32 10.79 -7.36
CA PHE A 200 -2.20 11.36 -8.13
C PHE A 200 -1.90 12.80 -7.73
N TYR A 201 -2.89 13.71 -7.73
CA TYR A 201 -2.62 15.12 -7.46
C TYR A 201 -2.45 15.43 -5.98
N SER A 202 -3.09 14.67 -5.09
CA SER A 202 -3.07 14.96 -3.66
C SER A 202 -1.88 14.39 -2.93
N PHE A 203 -1.38 13.22 -3.35
CA PHE A 203 -0.33 12.50 -2.66
C PHE A 203 0.91 12.31 -3.53
N SER A 204 0.75 11.75 -4.74
CA SER A 204 1.88 11.50 -5.62
C SER A 204 2.58 12.80 -6.06
N LEU A 205 1.84 13.78 -6.58
CA LEU A 205 2.40 15.00 -7.15
C LEU A 205 3.31 15.78 -6.17
N PRO A 206 2.90 16.09 -4.92
CA PRO A 206 3.77 16.84 -4.01
C PRO A 206 5.10 16.15 -3.71
N VAL A 207 5.08 14.85 -3.40
CA VAL A 207 6.31 14.12 -3.05
C VAL A 207 7.20 13.94 -4.27
N GLN A 208 6.64 13.55 -5.41
CA GLN A 208 7.43 13.37 -6.64
C GLN A 208 8.04 14.71 -7.09
N ALA A 209 7.30 15.81 -6.97
CA ALA A 209 7.82 17.13 -7.27
C ALA A 209 8.96 17.52 -6.32
N ALA A 210 8.82 17.25 -5.01
CA ALA A 210 9.88 17.49 -4.03
C ALA A 210 11.16 16.69 -4.31
N LEU A 211 11.02 15.42 -4.71
CA LEU A 211 12.15 14.58 -5.11
C LEU A 211 12.86 15.17 -6.34
N LEU A 212 12.11 15.57 -7.37
CA LEU A 212 12.70 16.17 -8.59
C LEU A 212 13.37 17.52 -8.32
N VAL A 213 12.76 18.39 -7.51
CA VAL A 213 13.37 19.66 -7.07
C VAL A 213 14.65 19.40 -6.27
N SER A 214 14.68 18.33 -5.47
CA SER A 214 15.87 17.91 -4.72
C SER A 214 16.90 17.16 -5.57
N SER A 215 16.74 17.14 -6.90
CA SER A 215 17.59 16.40 -7.85
C SER A 215 17.65 14.88 -7.60
N ILE A 216 16.60 14.30 -7.00
CA ILE A 216 16.40 12.86 -6.88
C ILE A 216 15.45 12.44 -7.98
N ASP A 217 15.98 12.00 -9.11
CA ASP A 217 15.23 11.69 -10.33
C ASP A 217 15.32 10.21 -10.74
N ASN A 218 15.80 9.36 -9.83
CA ASN A 218 15.91 7.92 -10.03
C ASN A 218 14.52 7.30 -10.16
N TYR A 219 14.31 6.59 -11.27
CA TYR A 219 13.02 5.96 -11.59
C TYR A 219 12.51 5.00 -10.50
N GLN A 220 13.37 4.16 -9.92
CA GLN A 220 12.95 3.19 -8.91
C GLN A 220 12.51 3.87 -7.60
N VAL A 221 13.17 4.98 -7.23
CA VAL A 221 12.77 5.78 -6.07
C VAL A 221 11.38 6.37 -6.29
N HIS A 222 11.17 7.01 -7.45
CA HIS A 222 9.88 7.57 -7.83
C HIS A 222 8.78 6.50 -7.90
N GLN A 223 9.07 5.32 -8.45
CA GLN A 223 8.10 4.23 -8.57
C GLN A 223 7.64 3.73 -7.19
N LYS A 224 8.56 3.35 -6.30
CA LYS A 224 8.19 2.82 -4.98
C LYS A 224 7.47 3.86 -4.11
N CYS A 225 7.89 5.12 -4.19
CA CYS A 225 7.16 6.20 -3.50
C CYS A 225 5.74 6.34 -4.06
N ARG A 226 5.58 6.30 -5.39
CA ARG A 226 4.25 6.39 -6.04
C ARG A 226 3.32 5.29 -5.57
N GLU A 227 3.80 4.05 -5.47
CA GLU A 227 3.01 2.91 -5.01
C GLU A 227 2.40 3.19 -3.64
N ILE A 228 3.22 3.62 -2.67
CA ILE A 228 2.76 4.00 -1.32
C ILE A 228 1.79 5.19 -1.35
N LEU A 229 2.12 6.23 -2.12
CA LEU A 229 1.33 7.47 -2.19
C LEU A 229 -0.04 7.25 -2.83
N LEU A 230 -0.15 6.29 -3.75
CA LEU A 230 -1.44 5.94 -4.34
C LEU A 230 -2.34 5.21 -3.32
N GLU A 231 -1.78 4.36 -2.47
CA GLU A 231 -2.53 3.75 -1.36
C GLU A 231 -2.97 4.81 -0.33
N MET A 232 -2.10 5.77 0.03
CA MET A 232 -2.49 6.92 0.86
C MET A 232 -3.64 7.71 0.27
N GLY A 233 -3.61 7.95 -1.05
CA GLY A 233 -4.70 8.65 -1.75
C GLY A 233 -6.00 7.86 -1.78
N SER A 234 -5.92 6.53 -1.92
CA SER A 234 -7.08 5.64 -1.81
C SER A 234 -7.73 5.75 -0.44
N PHE A 235 -6.91 5.63 0.59
CA PHE A 235 -7.34 5.75 1.97
C PHE A 235 -7.96 7.12 2.27
N PHE A 236 -7.30 8.20 1.88
CA PHE A 236 -7.78 9.58 2.08
C PHE A 236 -9.18 9.81 1.48
N GLN A 237 -9.47 9.25 0.29
CA GLN A 237 -10.77 9.43 -0.32
C GLN A 237 -11.84 8.61 0.40
N VAL A 238 -11.53 7.41 0.88
CA VAL A 238 -12.46 6.65 1.73
C VAL A 238 -12.80 7.44 3.00
N GLN A 239 -11.82 8.10 3.62
CA GLN A 239 -12.08 9.00 4.75
C GLN A 239 -12.98 10.19 4.34
N ASP A 240 -12.76 10.79 3.16
CA ASP A 240 -13.60 11.89 2.67
C ASP A 240 -15.05 11.46 2.46
N ASP A 241 -15.28 10.30 1.82
CA ASP A 241 -16.62 9.73 1.59
C ASP A 241 -17.35 9.39 2.91
N PHE A 242 -16.61 8.88 3.91
CA PHE A 242 -17.16 8.62 5.24
C PHE A 242 -17.54 9.93 5.95
N LEU A 243 -16.65 10.93 5.93
CA LEU A 243 -16.88 12.25 6.53
C LEU A 243 -17.96 13.04 5.79
N ASP A 244 -18.20 12.77 4.52
CA ASP A 244 -19.33 13.33 3.78
C ASP A 244 -20.66 12.82 4.36
N CYS A 245 -20.72 11.53 4.71
CA CYS A 245 -21.89 10.93 5.33
C CYS A 245 -22.08 11.28 6.81
N TYR A 246 -21.01 11.33 7.60
CA TYR A 246 -21.07 11.37 9.07
C TYR A 246 -20.30 12.53 9.73
N GLY A 247 -19.45 13.24 9.00
CA GLY A 247 -18.64 14.33 9.55
C GLY A 247 -19.47 15.57 9.91
N ASP A 248 -19.07 16.27 10.98
CA ASP A 248 -19.68 17.55 11.34
C ASP A 248 -19.33 18.63 10.29
N PRO A 249 -20.31 19.25 9.62
CA PRO A 249 -20.07 20.33 8.65
C PRO A 249 -19.24 21.51 9.18
N LYS A 250 -19.24 21.76 10.50
CA LYS A 250 -18.39 22.79 11.12
C LYS A 250 -16.91 22.42 11.09
N VAL A 251 -16.61 21.13 11.14
CA VAL A 251 -15.26 20.57 11.14
C VAL A 251 -14.77 20.33 9.71
N THR A 252 -15.60 19.73 8.87
CA THR A 252 -15.28 19.45 7.46
C THR A 252 -15.30 20.72 6.60
N GLY A 253 -16.06 21.74 7.02
CA GLY A 253 -16.22 23.01 6.29
C GLY A 253 -17.07 22.90 5.03
N LYS A 254 -17.76 21.76 4.83
CA LYS A 254 -18.74 21.49 3.78
C LYS A 254 -19.93 20.70 4.33
N VAL A 255 -21.10 20.85 3.73
CA VAL A 255 -22.21 19.93 3.92
C VAL A 255 -21.99 18.76 2.96
N GLY A 256 -22.07 17.52 3.46
CA GLY A 256 -21.93 16.35 2.61
C GLY A 256 -23.15 16.13 1.73
N THR A 257 -22.90 15.76 0.48
CA THR A 257 -23.90 15.68 -0.59
C THR A 257 -23.82 14.39 -1.41
N ASP A 258 -22.94 13.44 -1.06
CA ASP A 258 -22.65 12.25 -1.86
C ASP A 258 -23.91 11.41 -2.18
N ILE A 259 -24.82 11.26 -1.22
CA ILE A 259 -26.05 10.47 -1.40
C ILE A 259 -27.00 11.15 -2.38
N GLU A 260 -27.12 12.48 -2.29
CA GLU A 260 -28.08 13.29 -3.06
C GLU A 260 -27.58 13.46 -4.50
N GLU A 261 -26.27 13.67 -4.65
CA GLU A 261 -25.56 13.78 -5.92
C GLU A 261 -25.32 12.43 -6.61
N SER A 262 -25.84 11.34 -6.03
CA SER A 262 -25.71 10.00 -6.58
C SER A 262 -24.24 9.58 -6.74
N LYS A 263 -23.35 9.96 -5.82
CA LYS A 263 -21.93 9.63 -5.94
C LYS A 263 -21.68 8.14 -5.75
N CYS A 264 -20.70 7.62 -6.51
CA CYS A 264 -20.16 6.28 -6.30
C CYS A 264 -19.12 6.35 -5.18
N GLY A 265 -19.58 6.44 -3.93
CA GLY A 265 -18.71 6.53 -2.76
C GLY A 265 -18.49 5.18 -2.06
N TRP A 266 -17.47 5.10 -1.21
CA TRP A 266 -17.13 3.88 -0.47
C TRP A 266 -18.30 3.35 0.36
N MET A 267 -19.07 4.25 0.99
CA MET A 267 -20.22 3.90 1.83
C MET A 267 -21.28 3.08 1.07
N VAL A 268 -21.64 3.51 -0.14
CA VAL A 268 -22.61 2.78 -0.97
C VAL A 268 -22.01 1.48 -1.49
N ILE A 269 -20.73 1.45 -1.87
CA ILE A 269 -20.06 0.21 -2.29
C ILE A 269 -20.11 -0.86 -1.19
N GLN A 270 -19.81 -0.50 0.06
CA GLN A 270 -19.90 -1.43 1.19
C GLN A 270 -21.34 -1.85 1.48
N ALA A 271 -22.29 -0.92 1.37
CA ALA A 271 -23.71 -1.23 1.56
C ALA A 271 -24.20 -2.27 0.56
N LEU A 272 -23.87 -2.11 -0.73
CA LEU A 272 -24.29 -3.03 -1.80
C LEU A 272 -23.67 -4.43 -1.67
N LYS A 273 -22.51 -4.55 -1.02
CA LYS A 273 -21.87 -5.85 -0.72
C LYS A 273 -22.57 -6.61 0.42
N LYS A 274 -23.15 -5.88 1.39
CA LYS A 274 -23.68 -6.45 2.63
C LYS A 274 -25.21 -6.52 2.69
N CYS A 275 -25.92 -5.73 1.89
CA CYS A 275 -27.37 -5.60 1.99
C CYS A 275 -28.13 -6.89 1.62
N ASN A 276 -29.20 -7.17 2.36
CA ASN A 276 -30.21 -8.16 1.95
C ASN A 276 -31.17 -7.57 0.88
N PRO A 277 -32.05 -8.38 0.26
CA PRO A 277 -32.96 -7.90 -0.79
C PRO A 277 -33.87 -6.74 -0.37
N GLU A 278 -34.35 -6.72 0.87
CA GLU A 278 -35.19 -5.64 1.39
C GLU A 278 -34.41 -4.31 1.51
N GLN A 279 -33.22 -4.37 2.11
CA GLN A 279 -32.31 -3.23 2.23
C GLN A 279 -31.86 -2.74 0.84
N ARG A 280 -31.58 -3.65 -0.08
CA ARG A 280 -31.26 -3.32 -1.48
C ARG A 280 -32.39 -2.54 -2.14
N SER A 281 -33.64 -2.98 -1.97
CA SER A 281 -34.80 -2.27 -2.51
C SER A 281 -34.96 -0.86 -1.92
N ILE A 282 -34.60 -0.65 -0.65
CA ILE A 282 -34.57 0.69 -0.03
C ILE A 282 -33.50 1.55 -0.69
N LEU A 283 -32.27 1.05 -0.85
CA LEU A 283 -31.20 1.78 -1.52
C LEU A 283 -31.60 2.17 -2.96
N GLU A 284 -32.15 1.22 -3.73
CA GLU A 284 -32.60 1.48 -5.10
C GLU A 284 -33.74 2.50 -5.18
N LYS A 285 -34.57 2.61 -4.15
CA LYS A 285 -35.68 3.56 -4.12
C LYS A 285 -35.26 4.98 -3.73
N PHE A 286 -34.29 5.11 -2.83
CA PHE A 286 -34.02 6.39 -2.14
C PHE A 286 -32.63 6.99 -2.41
N TYR A 287 -31.66 6.25 -2.96
CA TYR A 287 -30.36 6.81 -3.31
C TYR A 287 -30.44 7.77 -4.51
N GLY A 288 -29.65 8.84 -4.51
CA GLY A 288 -29.64 9.85 -5.57
C GLY A 288 -30.81 10.84 -5.53
N ARG A 289 -31.42 11.05 -4.36
CA ARG A 289 -32.61 11.88 -4.18
C ARG A 289 -32.29 13.05 -3.25
N GLU A 290 -32.65 14.26 -3.65
CA GLU A 290 -32.34 15.50 -2.90
C GLU A 290 -33.18 15.65 -1.62
N GLU A 291 -34.30 14.94 -1.49
CA GLU A 291 -35.15 15.04 -0.30
C GLU A 291 -34.47 14.44 0.93
N GLN A 292 -34.39 15.21 2.02
CA GLN A 292 -33.75 14.79 3.27
C GLN A 292 -34.34 13.50 3.88
N GLU A 293 -35.62 13.22 3.63
CA GLU A 293 -36.25 11.95 4.04
C GLU A 293 -35.68 10.74 3.28
N CYS A 294 -35.29 10.91 2.02
CA CYS A 294 -34.66 9.88 1.21
C CYS A 294 -33.24 9.60 1.71
N VAL A 295 -32.46 10.66 1.96
CA VAL A 295 -31.12 10.59 2.55
C VAL A 295 -31.15 9.88 3.90
N ALA A 296 -32.10 10.22 4.77
CA ALA A 296 -32.27 9.59 6.07
C ALA A 296 -32.53 8.07 5.95
N LYS A 297 -33.30 7.63 4.96
CA LYS A 297 -33.55 6.19 4.72
C LYS A 297 -32.31 5.45 4.24
N VAL A 298 -31.48 6.08 3.40
CA VAL A 298 -30.19 5.52 2.99
C VAL A 298 -29.26 5.39 4.20
N LYS A 299 -29.13 6.44 5.01
CA LYS A 299 -28.31 6.42 6.24
C LYS A 299 -28.81 5.40 7.26
N GLU A 300 -30.12 5.16 7.35
CA GLU A 300 -30.68 4.11 8.20
C GLU A 300 -30.26 2.71 7.72
N VAL A 301 -30.21 2.46 6.40
CA VAL A 301 -29.64 1.19 5.88
C VAL A 301 -28.17 1.08 6.23
N TYR A 302 -27.37 2.14 6.07
CA TYR A 302 -25.95 2.13 6.45
C TYR A 302 -25.75 1.81 7.94
N LYS A 303 -26.62 2.36 8.80
CA LYS A 303 -26.62 2.08 10.23
C LYS A 303 -26.98 0.63 10.53
N GLN A 304 -27.99 0.06 9.87
CA GLN A 304 -28.36 -1.36 10.03
C GLN A 304 -27.26 -2.32 9.58
N LEU A 305 -26.45 -1.92 8.60
CA LEU A 305 -25.31 -2.68 8.08
C LEU A 305 -24.02 -2.45 8.87
N ASP A 306 -24.07 -1.61 9.92
CA ASP A 306 -22.94 -1.27 10.78
C ASP A 306 -21.71 -0.79 9.98
N LEU A 307 -21.94 0.11 9.02
CA LEU A 307 -20.88 0.58 8.13
C LEU A 307 -19.89 1.54 8.83
N VAL A 308 -20.25 2.10 9.98
CA VAL A 308 -19.32 2.88 10.81
C VAL A 308 -18.21 1.97 11.35
N SER A 309 -18.58 0.85 11.98
CA SER A 309 -17.60 -0.13 12.46
C SER A 309 -16.77 -0.73 11.32
N GLU A 310 -17.36 -0.90 10.13
CA GLU A 310 -16.64 -1.31 8.93
C GLU A 310 -15.60 -0.28 8.49
N TYR A 311 -15.94 1.01 8.51
CA TYR A 311 -15.03 2.10 8.20
C TYR A 311 -13.90 2.14 9.22
N GLU A 312 -14.20 2.14 10.52
CA GLU A 312 -13.19 2.16 11.58
C GLU A 312 -12.21 0.98 11.47
N ARG A 313 -12.70 -0.20 11.09
CA ARG A 313 -11.86 -1.38 10.83
C ARG A 313 -10.98 -1.18 9.61
N TYR A 314 -11.55 -0.70 8.51
CA TYR A 314 -10.81 -0.38 7.29
C TYR A 314 -9.73 0.67 7.57
N GLU A 315 -10.08 1.72 8.31
CA GLU A 315 -9.21 2.84 8.63
C GLU A 315 -7.96 2.41 9.40
N ARG A 316 -8.14 1.61 10.46
CA ARG A 316 -7.02 1.06 11.23
C ARG A 316 -6.12 0.17 10.36
N VAL A 317 -6.71 -0.83 9.70
CA VAL A 317 -5.96 -1.82 8.91
C VAL A 317 -5.19 -1.16 7.78
N GLU A 318 -5.81 -0.21 7.09
CA GLU A 318 -5.23 0.44 5.93
C GLU A 318 -4.14 1.45 6.32
N TYR A 319 -4.35 2.23 7.39
CA TYR A 319 -3.33 3.12 7.93
C TYR A 319 -2.08 2.32 8.31
N ASP A 320 -2.23 1.24 9.07
CA ASP A 320 -1.10 0.40 9.52
C ASP A 320 -0.37 -0.25 8.35
N ARG A 321 -1.12 -0.71 7.33
CA ARG A 321 -0.54 -1.24 6.09
C ARG A 321 0.31 -0.18 5.40
N ILE A 322 -0.20 1.04 5.25
CA ILE A 322 0.53 2.14 4.61
C ILE A 322 1.79 2.49 5.40
N ILE A 323 1.71 2.62 6.72
CA ILE A 323 2.87 2.91 7.56
C ILE A 323 3.92 1.80 7.45
N SER A 324 3.48 0.54 7.46
CA SER A 324 4.37 -0.61 7.24
C SER A 324 5.06 -0.55 5.86
N MET A 325 4.35 -0.13 4.80
CA MET A 325 4.98 0.06 3.49
C MET A 325 6.06 1.15 3.51
N ILE A 326 5.87 2.24 4.27
CA ILE A 326 6.87 3.29 4.45
C ILE A 326 8.09 2.76 5.23
N ASP A 327 7.86 2.07 6.34
CA ASP A 327 8.93 1.58 7.21
C ASP A 327 9.82 0.56 6.49
N ASN A 328 9.20 -0.29 5.68
CA ASN A 328 9.86 -1.30 4.86
C ASN A 328 10.45 -0.77 3.54
N LEU A 329 10.23 0.51 3.21
CA LEU A 329 10.74 1.10 1.97
C LEU A 329 12.27 1.14 1.98
N ASN A 330 12.91 0.28 1.19
CA ASN A 330 14.36 0.30 1.05
C ASN A 330 14.78 0.33 -0.43
N PHE A 331 15.96 0.92 -0.65
CA PHE A 331 16.62 0.99 -1.95
C PHE A 331 17.99 0.32 -1.88
N GLU A 332 18.44 -0.26 -2.98
CA GLU A 332 19.85 -0.68 -3.08
C GLU A 332 20.74 0.55 -2.95
N SER A 333 21.92 0.41 -2.33
CA SER A 333 22.85 1.55 -2.15
C SER A 333 23.35 2.14 -3.48
N SER A 334 23.25 1.38 -4.58
CA SER A 334 23.49 1.83 -5.96
C SER A 334 22.39 2.76 -6.49
N VAL A 335 21.19 2.68 -5.94
CA VAL A 335 19.98 3.40 -6.35
C VAL A 335 19.79 4.65 -5.50
N LEU A 336 19.90 4.52 -4.18
CA LEU A 336 19.85 5.62 -3.23
C LEU A 336 20.65 5.25 -1.98
N GLU A 337 21.50 6.16 -1.51
CA GLU A 337 22.27 5.97 -0.29
C GLU A 337 21.33 5.78 0.93
N LEU A 338 21.80 5.07 1.95
CA LEU A 338 20.97 4.67 3.10
C LEU A 338 20.45 5.88 3.89
N ASP A 339 21.27 6.91 4.06
CA ASP A 339 20.90 8.16 4.73
C ASP A 339 19.78 8.91 3.96
N LYS A 340 19.86 8.92 2.63
CA LYS A 340 18.84 9.47 1.75
C LYS A 340 17.58 8.62 1.72
N THR A 341 17.70 7.30 1.87
CA THR A 341 16.55 6.38 2.00
C THR A 341 15.71 6.74 3.23
N GLU A 342 16.34 6.96 4.38
CA GLU A 342 15.62 7.38 5.59
C GLU A 342 15.00 8.78 5.45
N LYS A 343 15.66 9.71 4.75
CA LYS A 343 15.06 11.00 4.41
C LYS A 343 13.83 10.85 3.52
N VAL A 344 13.85 9.95 2.53
CA VAL A 344 12.69 9.66 1.67
C VAL A 344 11.54 9.03 2.48
N LYS A 345 11.82 8.12 3.42
CA LYS A 345 10.79 7.62 4.35
C LYS A 345 10.16 8.75 5.15
N ASN A 346 10.98 9.67 5.67
CA ASN A 346 10.49 10.83 6.42
C ASN A 346 9.65 11.77 5.54
N VAL A 347 9.98 11.93 4.25
CA VAL A 347 9.12 12.65 3.29
C VAL A 347 7.75 11.98 3.16
N LEU A 348 7.70 10.65 3.06
CA LEU A 348 6.42 9.92 3.03
C LEU A 348 5.65 10.06 4.33
N ARG A 349 6.33 10.13 5.49
CA ARG A 349 5.71 10.41 6.80
C ARG A 349 5.17 11.83 6.90
N ILE A 350 5.81 12.82 6.29
CA ILE A 350 5.24 14.19 6.21
C ILE A 350 3.90 14.14 5.48
N MET A 351 3.82 13.37 4.38
CA MET A 351 2.57 13.23 3.64
C MET A 351 1.51 12.41 4.39
N SER A 352 1.91 11.40 5.18
CA SER A 352 0.97 10.55 5.94
C SER A 352 0.16 11.32 7.00
N VAL A 353 0.63 12.50 7.44
CA VAL A 353 -0.16 13.38 8.32
C VAL A 353 -1.52 13.75 7.71
N SER A 354 -1.64 13.75 6.38
CA SER A 354 -2.90 14.06 5.67
C SER A 354 -3.99 13.00 5.87
N ILE A 355 -3.61 11.79 6.26
CA ILE A 355 -4.48 10.63 6.47
C ILE A 355 -4.63 10.25 7.95
N GLU A 356 -3.96 10.98 8.85
CA GLU A 356 -4.11 10.79 10.29
C GLU A 356 -5.47 11.30 10.79
N ASP A 357 -5.98 10.60 11.81
CA ASP A 357 -7.33 10.64 12.37
C ASP A 357 -7.92 12.06 12.55
N LYS A 358 -9.13 12.30 12.01
CA LYS A 358 -9.74 13.65 11.87
C LYS A 358 -10.82 13.97 12.91
N GLU A 359 -11.13 13.09 13.86
CA GLU A 359 -12.16 13.33 14.88
C GLU A 359 -11.66 13.92 16.22
N VAL A 360 -10.89 15.03 16.20
CA VAL A 360 -10.72 15.87 17.40
C VAL A 360 -10.72 17.36 17.06
N VAL A 361 -11.89 17.90 16.73
CA VAL A 361 -12.10 19.37 16.59
C VAL A 361 -13.26 19.82 17.46
N GLU A 362 -13.02 19.88 18.76
CA GLU A 362 -13.49 20.95 19.65
C GLU A 362 -12.58 20.92 20.88
N LEU A 363 -11.69 21.92 21.02
CA LEU A 363 -11.01 22.38 22.26
C LEU A 363 -9.96 23.42 21.85
N THR A 364 -9.89 24.51 22.59
CA THR A 364 -9.31 25.81 22.22
C THR A 364 -7.77 25.85 22.20
N ASN A 365 -7.24 26.79 21.40
CA ASN A 365 -5.87 26.82 20.88
C ASN A 365 -4.73 27.02 21.89
N GLU A 366 -4.98 27.39 23.16
CA GLU A 366 -3.92 27.43 24.19
C GLU A 366 -3.89 26.15 25.04
N GLU A 367 -5.04 25.51 25.25
CA GLU A 367 -5.08 24.15 25.78
C GLU A 367 -4.52 23.15 24.77
N LYS A 368 -4.62 23.39 23.45
CA LYS A 368 -4.02 22.52 22.43
C LYS A 368 -2.51 22.56 22.40
N LYS A 369 -1.81 23.63 22.80
CA LYS A 369 -0.34 23.55 22.87
C LYS A 369 0.11 22.70 24.07
N SER A 370 -0.57 22.86 25.21
CA SER A 370 -0.36 22.05 26.41
C SER A 370 -0.94 20.62 26.31
N LYS A 371 -2.03 20.42 25.54
CA LYS A 371 -2.66 19.12 25.27
C LYS A 371 -2.01 18.42 24.09
N LEU A 372 -1.50 19.08 23.06
CA LEU A 372 -0.70 18.43 22.01
C LEU A 372 0.64 17.97 22.61
N GLU A 373 1.25 18.76 23.51
CA GLU A 373 2.40 18.33 24.32
C GLU A 373 2.02 17.21 25.34
N GLN A 374 0.76 17.13 25.82
CA GLN A 374 0.28 16.04 26.69
C GLN A 374 -0.39 14.85 25.97
N GLN A 375 -0.76 14.96 24.70
CA GLN A 375 -1.46 13.95 23.87
C GLN A 375 -0.46 13.23 22.99
N ILE A 376 0.66 13.89 22.66
CA ILE A 376 1.95 13.22 22.38
C ILE A 376 2.38 12.37 23.59
N ILE A 377 1.97 12.72 24.83
CA ILE A 377 2.24 11.91 26.03
C ILE A 377 1.18 10.80 26.26
N TYR A 378 -0.11 10.99 25.92
CA TYR A 378 -1.14 9.97 26.12
C TYR A 378 -1.03 8.78 25.15
N TYR A 379 -0.74 9.01 23.86
CA TYR A 379 -0.42 7.93 22.91
C TYR A 379 1.05 7.51 22.92
N SER A 380 1.83 8.03 23.89
CA SER A 380 3.16 7.52 24.18
C SER A 380 3.31 6.78 25.52
N TYR A 381 2.30 6.64 26.40
CA TYR A 381 2.52 5.94 27.69
C TYR A 381 1.29 5.27 28.34
N ALA A 382 0.36 4.66 27.60
CA ALA A 382 -0.52 3.66 28.24
C ALA A 382 0.25 2.32 28.31
N ASP A 383 0.71 1.95 29.50
CA ASP A 383 1.37 0.65 29.71
C ASP A 383 0.38 -0.52 29.49
N GLN A 384 -0.93 -0.32 29.71
CA GLN A 384 -1.99 -1.35 29.67
C GLN A 384 -3.34 -0.82 29.12
N VAL A 385 -4.18 -1.71 28.55
CA VAL A 385 -5.55 -1.42 28.04
C VAL A 385 -6.64 -1.65 29.11
N ASP A 386 -7.77 -0.95 29.08
CA ASP A 386 -8.91 -1.28 29.95
C ASP A 386 -9.63 -2.56 29.48
N LEU A 387 -9.49 -3.64 30.24
CA LEU A 387 -10.12 -4.94 29.96
C LEU A 387 -11.54 -5.08 30.50
N THR A 388 -12.08 -4.07 31.20
CA THR A 388 -13.46 -4.14 31.74
C THR A 388 -14.52 -4.20 30.65
N ILE A 389 -14.18 -3.79 29.44
CA ILE A 389 -15.05 -3.86 28.25
C ILE A 389 -15.35 -5.28 27.77
N TYR A 390 -14.51 -6.26 28.14
CA TYR A 390 -14.69 -7.65 27.74
C TYR A 390 -15.47 -8.44 28.80
N PRO A 391 -16.47 -9.25 28.40
CA PRO A 391 -17.16 -10.19 29.29
C PRO A 391 -16.21 -11.21 29.95
N ASP A 392 -16.50 -11.65 31.17
CA ASP A 392 -15.63 -12.58 31.91
C ASP A 392 -15.52 -13.99 31.27
N ASP A 393 -16.49 -14.37 30.44
CA ASP A 393 -16.51 -15.62 29.69
C ASP A 393 -15.82 -15.56 28.32
N THR A 394 -15.18 -14.42 28.00
CA THR A 394 -14.43 -14.20 26.75
C THR A 394 -13.38 -15.30 26.50
N GLU A 395 -13.43 -15.91 25.32
CA GLU A 395 -12.49 -16.97 24.91
C GLU A 395 -11.29 -16.47 24.08
N SER A 396 -11.38 -15.27 23.50
CA SER A 396 -10.31 -14.68 22.70
C SER A 396 -10.26 -13.17 22.91
N ILE A 397 -9.06 -12.62 23.10
CA ILE A 397 -8.85 -11.18 23.25
C ILE A 397 -7.83 -10.71 22.22
N ASP A 398 -8.23 -9.70 21.45
CA ASP A 398 -7.39 -9.05 20.47
C ASP A 398 -6.98 -7.66 20.96
N LEU A 399 -5.69 -7.47 21.20
CA LEU A 399 -5.05 -6.21 21.61
C LEU A 399 -4.10 -5.71 20.51
N SER A 400 -4.38 -6.03 19.25
CA SER A 400 -3.55 -5.58 18.12
C SER A 400 -3.49 -4.05 18.03
N MET A 401 -2.30 -3.50 17.73
CA MET A 401 -2.07 -2.09 17.44
C MET A 401 -2.43 -1.14 18.61
N THR A 402 -2.46 -1.66 19.83
CA THR A 402 -2.82 -0.88 21.04
C THR A 402 -1.62 -0.14 21.66
N ARG A 403 -0.43 -0.26 21.06
CA ARG A 403 0.86 0.31 21.51
C ARG A 403 1.28 -0.11 22.92
N LEU A 404 0.86 -1.29 23.36
CA LEU A 404 1.16 -1.85 24.69
C LEU A 404 2.66 -1.93 24.95
N LYS A 405 3.08 -1.42 26.11
CA LYS A 405 4.46 -1.58 26.62
C LYS A 405 4.55 -2.68 27.68
N GLN A 406 3.43 -3.01 28.31
CA GLN A 406 3.28 -4.01 29.37
C GLN A 406 2.08 -4.91 29.06
N ILE A 407 2.08 -6.11 29.61
CA ILE A 407 1.01 -7.08 29.40
C ILE A 407 -0.09 -6.83 30.43
N ASN A 408 -1.33 -6.83 29.96
CA ASN A 408 -2.53 -6.69 30.77
C ASN A 408 -2.77 -7.87 31.73
N ASP A 409 -3.44 -7.61 32.86
CA ASP A 409 -3.88 -8.68 33.76
C ASP A 409 -5.16 -9.37 33.24
N PHE A 410 -5.02 -10.63 32.81
CA PHE A 410 -6.11 -11.45 32.29
C PHE A 410 -6.77 -12.34 33.34
N SER A 411 -6.45 -12.18 34.64
CA SER A 411 -6.91 -13.08 35.72
C SER A 411 -8.43 -13.31 35.78
N LYS A 412 -9.23 -12.36 35.28
CA LYS A 412 -10.69 -12.47 35.28
C LYS A 412 -11.24 -13.47 34.24
N PHE A 413 -10.53 -13.69 33.14
CA PHE A 413 -11.02 -14.51 32.03
C PHE A 413 -10.68 -15.98 32.24
N LYS A 414 -11.65 -16.78 32.68
CA LYS A 414 -11.43 -18.21 32.99
C LYS A 414 -11.51 -19.13 31.78
N ASN A 415 -12.02 -18.62 30.65
CA ASN A 415 -12.21 -19.37 29.41
C ASN A 415 -11.27 -18.92 28.28
N LEU A 416 -10.30 -18.04 28.57
CA LEU A 416 -9.44 -17.41 27.56
C LEU A 416 -8.49 -18.43 26.94
N LYS A 417 -8.63 -18.65 25.63
CA LYS A 417 -7.86 -19.60 24.83
C LYS A 417 -6.88 -18.90 23.88
N SER A 418 -7.16 -17.67 23.47
CA SER A 418 -6.37 -16.96 22.46
C SER A 418 -6.13 -15.51 22.89
N ILE A 419 -4.90 -15.03 22.74
CA ILE A 419 -4.55 -13.62 22.98
C ILE A 419 -3.67 -13.12 21.83
N CYS A 420 -4.09 -12.01 21.22
CA CYS A 420 -3.34 -11.33 20.17
C CYS A 420 -2.74 -10.01 20.66
N PHE A 421 -1.43 -9.85 20.48
CA PHE A 421 -0.64 -8.66 20.80
C PHE A 421 0.02 -8.07 19.55
N ARG A 422 -0.54 -8.28 18.36
CA ARG A 422 0.06 -7.87 17.10
C ARG A 422 0.34 -6.36 17.04
N GLY A 423 1.52 -5.92 16.63
CA GLY A 423 1.80 -4.50 16.38
C GLY A 423 1.83 -3.62 17.64
N ASN A 424 2.49 -4.10 18.69
CA ASN A 424 2.61 -3.39 19.97
C ASN A 424 4.07 -2.99 20.27
N LEU A 425 4.32 -2.45 21.47
CA LEU A 425 5.63 -1.95 21.90
C LEU A 425 6.24 -2.83 23.01
N LEU A 426 5.82 -4.09 23.12
CA LEU A 426 6.28 -5.01 24.16
C LEU A 426 7.77 -5.31 24.01
N LYS A 427 8.51 -5.26 25.10
CA LYS A 427 9.97 -5.54 25.12
C LYS A 427 10.35 -6.85 25.80
N SER A 428 9.44 -7.42 26.59
CA SER A 428 9.67 -8.65 27.34
C SER A 428 8.37 -9.39 27.62
N PHE A 429 8.47 -10.71 27.79
CA PHE A 429 7.39 -11.54 28.34
C PHE A 429 7.33 -11.48 29.88
N LEU A 430 8.35 -10.93 30.55
CA LEU A 430 8.57 -10.89 32.01
C LEU A 430 7.60 -10.01 32.82
N ASP A 431 6.43 -9.67 32.27
CA ASP A 431 5.41 -8.97 33.03
C ASP A 431 4.60 -9.97 33.86
N ALA A 432 4.39 -9.68 35.16
CA ALA A 432 3.73 -10.55 36.15
C ALA A 432 2.24 -10.84 35.83
N ASN A 433 1.77 -10.39 34.68
CA ASN A 433 0.38 -10.43 34.25
C ASN A 433 0.10 -11.55 33.21
N LEU A 434 1.14 -12.12 32.60
CA LEU A 434 1.04 -13.32 31.75
C LEU A 434 1.53 -14.57 32.50
N ASP A 435 0.73 -15.05 33.45
CA ASP A 435 1.06 -16.18 34.35
C ASP A 435 -0.06 -17.24 34.33
N VAL A 436 0.29 -18.52 34.14
CA VAL A 436 -0.67 -19.62 34.17
C VAL A 436 -1.36 -19.79 35.53
N ASN A 437 -0.70 -19.39 36.63
CA ASN A 437 -1.28 -19.42 37.98
C ASN A 437 -2.45 -18.43 38.14
N LYS A 438 -2.61 -17.50 37.21
CA LYS A 438 -3.76 -16.57 37.12
C LYS A 438 -4.95 -17.14 36.35
N GLY A 439 -4.88 -18.39 35.88
CA GLY A 439 -5.96 -19.07 35.14
C GLY A 439 -5.74 -19.14 33.63
N LEU A 440 -4.54 -18.84 33.14
CA LEU A 440 -4.16 -18.87 31.73
C LEU A 440 -3.60 -20.23 31.26
N ASN A 441 -3.78 -21.28 32.06
CA ASN A 441 -3.25 -22.62 31.80
C ASN A 441 -3.97 -23.37 30.66
N ILE A 442 -4.96 -22.75 30.03
CA ILE A 442 -5.74 -23.30 28.91
C ILE A 442 -5.49 -22.56 27.59
N ILE A 443 -4.59 -21.57 27.57
CA ILE A 443 -4.24 -20.83 26.36
C ILE A 443 -3.69 -21.81 25.30
N LYS A 444 -4.23 -21.67 24.09
CA LYS A 444 -3.87 -22.42 22.89
C LYS A 444 -3.16 -21.57 21.86
N GLU A 445 -3.38 -20.26 21.88
CA GLU A 445 -2.85 -19.36 20.85
C GLU A 445 -2.31 -18.09 21.49
N LEU A 446 -1.09 -17.73 21.10
CA LEU A 446 -0.43 -16.48 21.46
C LEU A 446 0.17 -15.85 20.22
N ASP A 447 -0.25 -14.64 19.91
CA ASP A 447 0.30 -13.85 18.80
C ASP A 447 1.02 -12.62 19.36
N PHE A 448 2.33 -12.52 19.13
CA PHE A 448 3.19 -11.38 19.46
C PHE A 448 3.83 -10.75 18.23
N TYR A 449 3.24 -10.95 17.05
CA TYR A 449 3.71 -10.38 15.79
C TYR A 449 3.95 -8.87 15.92
N ASP A 450 5.03 -8.35 15.35
CA ASP A 450 5.35 -6.91 15.31
C ASP A 450 5.40 -6.26 16.70
N ASN A 451 6.45 -6.61 17.45
CA ASN A 451 6.74 -6.06 18.77
C ASN A 451 8.24 -5.72 18.89
N GLN A 452 8.71 -5.40 20.10
CA GLN A 452 10.11 -5.03 20.37
C GLN A 452 10.81 -6.04 21.29
N ILE A 453 10.35 -7.30 21.30
CA ILE A 453 10.84 -8.30 22.26
C ILE A 453 12.19 -8.86 21.80
N GLU A 454 13.14 -8.95 22.72
CA GLU A 454 14.52 -9.35 22.44
C GLU A 454 14.85 -10.80 22.87
N LYS A 455 14.07 -11.37 23.81
CA LYS A 455 14.33 -12.69 24.41
C LYS A 455 13.07 -13.51 24.61
N ILE A 456 13.12 -14.79 24.27
CA ILE A 456 12.05 -15.74 24.51
C ILE A 456 12.17 -16.25 25.94
N GLU A 457 11.24 -15.89 26.80
CA GLU A 457 11.25 -16.25 28.23
C GLU A 457 9.83 -16.39 28.76
N ASN A 458 9.65 -17.14 29.85
CA ASN A 458 8.36 -17.40 30.51
C ASN A 458 7.26 -18.01 29.64
N LEU A 459 7.55 -18.48 28.43
CA LEU A 459 6.57 -19.20 27.62
C LEU A 459 6.45 -20.67 28.03
N GLN A 460 7.43 -21.26 28.74
CA GLN A 460 7.47 -22.69 29.11
C GLN A 460 6.28 -23.15 29.95
N GLN A 461 5.57 -22.22 30.59
CA GLN A 461 4.37 -22.49 31.36
C GLN A 461 3.14 -22.83 30.50
N PHE A 462 3.06 -22.35 29.25
CA PHE A 462 1.91 -22.55 28.35
C PHE A 462 1.97 -23.90 27.64
N LYS A 463 1.90 -25.00 28.40
CA LYS A 463 2.05 -26.37 27.89
C LYS A 463 0.95 -26.83 26.93
N THR A 464 -0.16 -26.09 26.86
CA THR A 464 -1.31 -26.34 25.98
C THR A 464 -1.25 -25.57 24.66
N LEU A 465 -0.20 -24.76 24.45
CA LEU A 465 -0.09 -23.87 23.30
C LEU A 465 0.03 -24.67 21.99
N GLU A 466 -0.85 -24.39 21.04
CA GLU A 466 -0.90 -25.00 19.71
C GLU A 466 -0.38 -24.05 18.62
N LEU A 467 -0.50 -22.73 18.81
CA LEU A 467 -0.04 -21.68 17.89
C LEU A 467 0.74 -20.61 18.64
N LEU A 468 1.93 -20.28 18.11
CA LEU A 468 2.76 -19.18 18.61
C LEU A 468 3.30 -18.35 17.44
N ASP A 469 2.96 -17.07 17.41
CA ASP A 469 3.57 -16.11 16.49
C ASP A 469 4.50 -15.15 17.25
N LEU A 470 5.79 -15.15 16.87
CA LEU A 470 6.86 -14.30 17.40
C LEU A 470 7.53 -13.48 16.27
N SER A 471 6.86 -13.35 15.13
CA SER A 471 7.41 -12.68 13.96
C SER A 471 7.55 -11.18 14.18
N PHE A 472 8.41 -10.52 13.40
CA PHE A 472 8.64 -9.07 13.44
C PHE A 472 9.00 -8.59 14.85
N ASN A 473 10.01 -9.22 15.44
CA ASN A 473 10.53 -8.87 16.76
C ASN A 473 12.06 -8.66 16.65
N ARG A 474 12.77 -8.70 17.79
CA ARG A 474 14.21 -8.46 17.87
C ARG A 474 14.95 -9.67 18.44
N PHE A 475 14.40 -10.87 18.27
CA PHE A 475 15.02 -12.09 18.78
C PHE A 475 16.28 -12.44 18.01
N SER A 476 17.33 -12.84 18.72
CA SER A 476 18.59 -13.32 18.12
C SER A 476 18.83 -14.83 18.29
N LYS A 477 18.08 -15.48 19.19
CA LYS A 477 18.20 -16.90 19.52
C LYS A 477 16.84 -17.53 19.77
N ILE A 478 16.66 -18.74 19.26
CA ILE A 478 15.50 -19.56 19.58
C ILE A 478 15.82 -20.27 20.89
N GLU A 479 15.12 -19.95 21.96
CA GLU A 479 15.35 -20.52 23.28
C GLU A 479 14.02 -20.72 24.00
N ASN A 480 14.02 -21.54 25.05
CA ASN A 480 12.88 -21.65 25.96
C ASN A 480 11.55 -22.11 25.33
N LEU A 481 11.57 -22.80 24.19
CA LEU A 481 10.40 -23.39 23.55
C LEU A 481 10.25 -24.90 23.80
N ASN A 482 11.26 -25.58 24.36
CA ASN A 482 11.32 -27.05 24.47
C ASN A 482 10.14 -27.70 25.23
N GLU A 483 9.47 -26.97 26.12
CA GLU A 483 8.32 -27.46 26.91
C GLU A 483 6.98 -27.31 26.18
N LEU A 484 6.92 -26.60 25.04
CA LEU A 484 5.70 -26.33 24.27
C LEU A 484 5.34 -27.51 23.35
N VAL A 485 5.30 -28.72 23.89
CA VAL A 485 5.22 -29.98 23.12
C VAL A 485 3.92 -30.16 22.32
N GLU A 486 2.90 -29.36 22.61
CA GLU A 486 1.62 -29.34 21.88
C GLU A 486 1.61 -28.40 20.66
N LEU A 487 2.70 -27.65 20.42
CA LEU A 487 2.78 -26.64 19.37
C LEU A 487 2.70 -27.29 17.97
N LYS A 488 1.78 -26.77 17.15
CA LYS A 488 1.54 -27.19 15.77
C LYS A 488 1.99 -26.14 14.77
N LYS A 489 1.91 -24.85 15.11
CA LYS A 489 2.29 -23.74 14.25
C LYS A 489 3.21 -22.77 14.98
N LEU A 490 4.38 -22.51 14.40
CA LEU A 490 5.37 -21.59 14.94
C LEU A 490 5.84 -20.61 13.86
N PHE A 491 5.63 -19.32 14.13
CA PHE A 491 6.02 -18.23 13.24
C PHE A 491 7.13 -17.40 13.89
N LEU A 492 8.24 -17.24 13.17
CA LEU A 492 9.49 -16.62 13.63
C LEU A 492 10.06 -15.65 12.58
N VAL A 493 9.21 -15.14 11.68
CA VAL A 493 9.61 -14.33 10.52
C VAL A 493 10.19 -12.98 10.96
N HIS A 494 11.12 -12.40 10.19
CA HIS A 494 11.65 -11.05 10.45
C HIS A 494 12.22 -10.89 11.86
N ASN A 495 13.28 -11.64 12.14
CA ASN A 495 14.04 -11.59 13.39
C ASN A 495 15.54 -11.64 13.07
N GLN A 496 16.39 -11.91 14.06
CA GLN A 496 17.85 -11.96 13.91
C GLN A 496 18.41 -13.37 14.19
N PHE A 497 17.61 -14.43 13.98
CA PHE A 497 18.05 -15.80 14.26
C PHE A 497 19.21 -16.21 13.33
N GLY A 498 20.35 -16.55 13.94
CA GLY A 498 21.51 -17.06 13.22
C GLY A 498 21.52 -18.58 13.04
N ARG A 499 20.77 -19.31 13.86
CA ARG A 499 20.73 -20.78 13.93
C ARG A 499 19.32 -21.27 14.27
N ILE A 500 19.02 -22.50 13.85
CA ILE A 500 17.81 -23.23 14.28
C ILE A 500 18.23 -24.09 15.48
N GLU A 501 17.63 -23.89 16.65
CA GLU A 501 17.97 -24.59 17.90
C GLU A 501 16.77 -24.61 18.84
N ASN A 502 16.74 -25.51 19.82
CA ASN A 502 15.67 -25.62 20.83
C ASN A 502 14.25 -25.86 20.26
N LEU A 503 14.17 -26.60 19.15
CA LEU A 503 12.91 -27.04 18.54
C LEU A 503 12.76 -28.56 18.58
N GLU A 504 13.75 -29.30 19.07
CA GLU A 504 13.87 -30.76 18.90
C GLU A 504 12.71 -31.52 19.55
N CYS A 505 12.13 -30.97 20.62
CA CYS A 505 11.00 -31.53 21.36
C CYS A 505 9.63 -31.23 20.73
N LEU A 506 9.54 -30.31 19.77
CA LEU A 506 8.28 -29.86 19.14
C LEU A 506 7.80 -30.84 18.06
N THR A 507 7.71 -32.12 18.41
CA THR A 507 7.44 -33.21 17.46
C THR A 507 6.04 -33.18 16.83
N LYS A 508 5.12 -32.37 17.36
CA LYS A 508 3.78 -32.12 16.80
C LYS A 508 3.73 -30.95 15.79
N LEU A 509 4.86 -30.27 15.55
CA LEU A 509 4.91 -29.11 14.67
C LEU A 509 4.58 -29.50 13.23
N GLU A 510 3.59 -28.82 12.66
CA GLU A 510 3.08 -29.00 11.29
C GLU A 510 3.54 -27.86 10.36
N LEU A 511 3.71 -26.65 10.91
CA LEU A 511 4.14 -25.43 10.20
C LEU A 511 5.26 -24.73 10.98
N LEU A 512 6.36 -24.44 10.29
CA LEU A 512 7.47 -23.64 10.79
C LEU A 512 7.83 -22.52 9.81
N GLU A 513 7.67 -21.28 10.24
CA GLU A 513 8.02 -20.10 9.45
C GLU A 513 9.25 -19.39 10.02
N LEU A 514 10.35 -19.37 9.26
CA LEU A 514 11.66 -18.81 9.65
C LEU A 514 12.18 -17.81 8.59
N GLY A 515 11.27 -17.21 7.82
CA GLY A 515 11.61 -16.25 6.78
C GLY A 515 12.29 -14.99 7.33
N ASP A 516 13.08 -14.31 6.50
CA ASP A 516 13.72 -13.02 6.81
C ASP A 516 14.51 -13.04 8.13
N ASN A 517 15.52 -13.90 8.18
CA ASN A 517 16.40 -14.10 9.34
C ASN A 517 17.86 -14.13 8.88
N GLN A 518 18.77 -14.59 9.74
CA GLN A 518 20.21 -14.64 9.48
C GLN A 518 20.76 -16.07 9.34
N LEU A 519 19.90 -17.05 9.06
CA LEU A 519 20.25 -18.46 8.97
C LEU A 519 21.21 -18.72 7.81
N ARG A 520 22.26 -19.49 8.05
CA ARG A 520 23.26 -19.85 7.03
C ARG A 520 23.25 -21.33 6.66
N VAL A 521 22.72 -22.16 7.54
CA VAL A 521 22.72 -23.63 7.46
C VAL A 521 21.37 -24.13 7.96
N LEU A 522 20.88 -25.21 7.35
CA LEU A 522 19.75 -25.96 7.85
C LEU A 522 20.26 -26.97 8.87
N GLU A 523 19.90 -26.81 10.13
CA GLU A 523 20.32 -27.68 11.23
C GLU A 523 19.15 -27.96 12.18
N ASN A 524 19.23 -29.03 12.96
CA ASN A 524 18.28 -29.34 14.05
C ASN A 524 16.79 -29.51 13.66
N LEU A 525 16.48 -29.83 12.41
CA LEU A 525 15.10 -30.10 11.94
C LEU A 525 14.70 -31.59 11.97
N SER A 526 15.67 -32.49 12.16
CA SER A 526 15.49 -33.93 11.92
C SER A 526 14.40 -34.62 12.77
N THR A 527 14.06 -34.07 13.95
CA THR A 527 13.02 -34.62 14.84
C THR A 527 11.61 -34.16 14.48
N LEU A 528 11.45 -33.13 13.64
CA LEU A 528 10.18 -32.50 13.28
C LEU A 528 9.44 -33.29 12.19
N LYS A 529 9.26 -34.60 12.39
CA LYS A 529 8.75 -35.53 11.36
C LYS A 529 7.33 -35.24 10.88
N ASN A 530 6.54 -34.48 11.65
CA ASN A 530 5.18 -34.08 11.29
C ASN A 530 5.11 -32.78 10.49
N LEU A 531 6.26 -32.14 10.20
CA LEU A 531 6.28 -30.88 9.49
C LEU A 531 5.77 -31.05 8.06
N THR A 532 4.75 -30.26 7.71
CA THR A 532 4.14 -30.23 6.38
C THR A 532 4.50 -28.97 5.61
N GLN A 533 4.78 -27.88 6.32
CA GLN A 533 5.11 -26.58 5.73
C GLN A 533 6.35 -25.99 6.39
N LEU A 534 7.35 -25.66 5.59
CA LEU A 534 8.61 -25.07 6.03
C LEU A 534 8.97 -23.88 5.14
N TYR A 535 8.99 -22.68 5.74
CA TYR A 535 9.34 -21.45 5.04
C TYR A 535 10.64 -20.87 5.60
N LEU A 536 11.61 -20.68 4.74
CA LEU A 536 12.99 -20.26 5.05
C LEU A 536 13.47 -19.15 4.10
N GLY A 537 12.52 -18.45 3.47
CA GLY A 537 12.83 -17.38 2.51
C GLY A 537 13.65 -16.23 3.12
N LYS A 538 14.36 -15.45 2.31
CA LYS A 538 15.13 -14.27 2.75
C LYS A 538 16.14 -14.58 3.88
N ASN A 539 16.88 -15.67 3.75
CA ASN A 539 17.96 -16.05 4.67
C ASN A 539 19.32 -16.00 3.94
N LYS A 540 20.36 -16.60 4.52
CA LYS A 540 21.71 -16.70 3.96
C LYS A 540 22.13 -18.16 3.73
N ILE A 541 21.16 -19.06 3.56
CA ILE A 541 21.38 -20.50 3.39
C ILE A 541 22.08 -20.74 2.05
N ARG A 542 23.15 -21.53 2.08
CA ARG A 542 23.98 -21.82 0.89
C ARG A 542 23.71 -23.19 0.28
N LYS A 543 23.15 -24.10 1.07
CA LYS A 543 22.99 -25.50 0.70
C LYS A 543 21.70 -26.06 1.28
N ILE A 544 21.01 -26.85 0.47
CA ILE A 544 19.90 -27.68 0.90
C ILE A 544 20.48 -28.93 1.56
N GLU A 545 20.27 -29.11 2.86
CA GLU A 545 20.72 -30.27 3.61
C GLU A 545 19.85 -30.46 4.86
N ASN A 546 19.97 -31.62 5.51
CA ASN A 546 19.28 -31.93 6.76
C ASN A 546 17.74 -31.85 6.71
N LEU A 547 17.14 -32.11 5.53
CA LEU A 547 15.70 -32.15 5.29
C LEU A 547 15.14 -33.59 5.29
N ASP A 548 15.41 -34.35 6.35
CA ASP A 548 14.76 -35.65 6.56
C ASP A 548 13.34 -35.44 7.14
N LEU A 549 12.46 -34.90 6.30
CA LEU A 549 11.10 -34.45 6.61
C LEU A 549 10.09 -35.12 5.65
N PRO A 550 9.73 -36.40 5.88
CA PRO A 550 9.01 -37.21 4.90
C PRO A 550 7.57 -36.71 4.62
N ASN A 551 6.98 -35.93 5.52
CA ASN A 551 5.63 -35.40 5.39
C ASN A 551 5.58 -33.98 4.80
N LEU A 552 6.73 -33.42 4.42
CA LEU A 552 6.81 -32.05 3.92
C LEU A 552 6.10 -31.92 2.57
N LYS A 553 5.20 -30.94 2.49
CA LYS A 553 4.40 -30.60 1.31
C LYS A 553 4.83 -29.28 0.70
N ILE A 554 5.16 -28.29 1.52
CA ILE A 554 5.58 -26.97 1.08
C ILE A 554 6.98 -26.68 1.62
N LEU A 555 7.90 -26.35 0.72
CA LEU A 555 9.25 -25.90 1.05
C LEU A 555 9.54 -24.58 0.33
N SER A 556 9.69 -23.50 1.10
CA SER A 556 10.12 -22.21 0.58
C SER A 556 11.53 -21.86 1.02
N LEU A 557 12.41 -21.63 0.05
CA LEU A 557 13.82 -21.26 0.18
C LEU A 557 14.17 -20.04 -0.68
N GLN A 558 13.17 -19.24 -1.05
CA GLN A 558 13.34 -18.05 -1.89
C GLN A 558 14.33 -17.02 -1.29
N SER A 559 14.98 -16.21 -2.11
CA SER A 559 15.93 -15.16 -1.68
C SER A 559 17.00 -15.67 -0.71
N ASN A 560 17.66 -16.78 -1.05
CA ASN A 560 18.78 -17.35 -0.32
C ASN A 560 20.07 -17.29 -1.17
N ARG A 561 21.08 -18.10 -0.83
CA ARG A 561 22.37 -18.17 -1.54
C ARG A 561 22.65 -19.58 -2.05
N ILE A 562 21.59 -20.33 -2.36
CA ILE A 562 21.68 -21.72 -2.81
C ILE A 562 22.14 -21.71 -4.27
N THR A 563 23.18 -22.49 -4.59
CA THR A 563 23.72 -22.60 -5.95
C THR A 563 23.39 -23.91 -6.63
N LYS A 564 22.85 -24.88 -5.87
CA LYS A 564 22.53 -26.22 -6.35
C LYS A 564 21.28 -26.77 -5.68
N ILE A 565 20.42 -27.40 -6.48
CA ILE A 565 19.30 -28.18 -6.00
C ILE A 565 19.81 -29.60 -5.69
N GLU A 566 19.86 -29.97 -4.42
CA GLU A 566 20.34 -31.28 -3.98
C GLU A 566 19.69 -31.70 -2.66
N ASN A 567 19.81 -32.97 -2.30
CA ASN A 567 19.31 -33.52 -1.03
C ASN A 567 17.79 -33.37 -0.83
N LEU A 568 17.01 -33.43 -1.93
CA LEU A 568 15.54 -33.43 -1.90
C LEU A 568 14.94 -34.83 -2.12
N ASP A 569 15.77 -35.87 -2.29
CA ASP A 569 15.33 -37.21 -2.70
C ASP A 569 14.31 -37.86 -1.74
N SER A 570 14.36 -37.52 -0.45
CA SER A 570 13.44 -38.03 0.57
C SER A 570 12.10 -37.30 0.62
N LEU A 571 11.96 -36.15 -0.05
CA LEU A 571 10.76 -35.30 0.02
C LEU A 571 9.72 -35.69 -1.02
N THR A 572 9.36 -36.98 -1.08
CA THR A 572 8.48 -37.53 -2.12
C THR A 572 7.04 -37.01 -2.04
N ASN A 573 6.64 -36.42 -0.91
CA ASN A 573 5.31 -35.83 -0.70
C ASN A 573 5.28 -34.32 -1.01
N LEU A 574 6.39 -33.73 -1.47
CA LEU A 574 6.47 -32.30 -1.73
C LEU A 574 5.54 -31.92 -2.89
N GLU A 575 4.66 -30.95 -2.63
CA GLU A 575 3.67 -30.41 -3.57
C GLU A 575 4.11 -29.04 -4.10
N GLU A 576 4.82 -28.24 -3.30
CA GLU A 576 5.26 -26.89 -3.67
C GLU A 576 6.71 -26.63 -3.26
N LEU A 577 7.51 -26.14 -4.22
CA LEU A 577 8.92 -25.83 -4.03
C LEU A 577 9.23 -24.43 -4.55
N TYR A 578 9.61 -23.52 -3.65
CA TYR A 578 9.98 -22.15 -3.98
C TYR A 578 11.48 -21.92 -3.79
N LEU A 579 12.18 -21.66 -4.89
CA LEU A 579 13.64 -21.48 -4.97
C LEU A 579 14.02 -20.18 -5.72
N SER A 580 13.08 -19.24 -5.84
CA SER A 580 13.33 -17.97 -6.51
C SER A 580 14.44 -17.16 -5.86
N GLU A 581 15.05 -16.25 -6.63
CA GLU A 581 16.10 -15.34 -6.15
C GLU A 581 17.27 -16.07 -5.44
N ASN A 582 17.77 -17.13 -6.06
CA ASN A 582 18.94 -17.87 -5.61
C ASN A 582 20.07 -17.78 -6.66
N GLY A 583 21.14 -18.55 -6.45
CA GLY A 583 22.28 -18.64 -7.36
C GLY A 583 22.27 -19.89 -8.23
N LEU A 584 21.11 -20.49 -8.51
CA LEU A 584 21.02 -21.76 -9.23
C LEU A 584 21.44 -21.58 -10.69
N THR A 585 22.31 -22.46 -11.18
CA THR A 585 22.76 -22.46 -12.59
C THR A 585 22.20 -23.61 -13.41
N LYS A 586 21.62 -24.63 -12.75
CA LYS A 586 21.10 -25.85 -13.37
C LYS A 586 19.84 -26.32 -12.70
N MET A 587 19.00 -27.00 -13.46
CA MET A 587 17.83 -27.72 -12.97
C MET A 587 18.23 -29.17 -12.71
N GLU A 588 18.52 -29.53 -11.46
CA GLU A 588 18.98 -30.87 -11.06
C GLU A 588 18.34 -31.30 -9.74
N GLY A 589 18.49 -32.57 -9.32
CA GLY A 589 18.03 -33.01 -7.99
C GLY A 589 16.50 -33.05 -7.79
N LEU A 590 15.71 -33.00 -8.87
CA LEU A 590 14.23 -32.98 -8.83
C LEU A 590 13.58 -34.34 -9.16
N ASN A 591 14.37 -35.37 -9.47
CA ASN A 591 13.92 -36.61 -10.10
C ASN A 591 12.86 -37.40 -9.30
N ASN A 592 12.82 -37.22 -7.98
CA ASN A 592 11.94 -37.97 -7.06
C ASN A 592 10.71 -37.16 -6.58
N LEU A 593 10.53 -35.93 -7.06
CA LEU A 593 9.45 -35.04 -6.63
C LEU A 593 8.18 -35.23 -7.47
N PHE A 594 7.67 -36.46 -7.49
CA PHE A 594 6.57 -36.87 -8.38
C PHE A 594 5.25 -36.14 -8.12
N ASN A 595 5.04 -35.64 -6.89
CA ASN A 595 3.83 -34.95 -6.46
C ASN A 595 3.91 -33.43 -6.59
N LEU A 596 5.02 -32.90 -7.12
CA LEU A 596 5.25 -31.46 -7.22
C LEU A 596 4.27 -30.82 -8.21
N LYS A 597 3.49 -29.84 -7.74
CA LYS A 597 2.49 -29.08 -8.49
C LYS A 597 2.98 -27.69 -8.84
N VAL A 598 3.70 -27.04 -7.93
CA VAL A 598 4.25 -25.69 -8.10
C VAL A 598 5.76 -25.73 -7.94
N LEU A 599 6.47 -25.24 -8.96
CA LEU A 599 7.92 -25.07 -8.93
C LEU A 599 8.27 -23.64 -9.32
N ASP A 600 8.81 -22.90 -8.37
CA ASP A 600 9.33 -21.56 -8.61
C ASP A 600 10.86 -21.58 -8.62
N LEU A 601 11.42 -21.32 -9.80
CA LEU A 601 12.84 -21.17 -10.08
C LEU A 601 13.16 -19.77 -10.61
N SER A 602 12.25 -18.81 -10.45
CA SER A 602 12.39 -17.47 -11.01
C SER A 602 13.61 -16.73 -10.45
N LEU A 603 14.12 -15.75 -11.20
CA LEU A 603 15.25 -14.90 -10.77
C LEU A 603 16.50 -15.69 -10.33
N ASN A 604 16.84 -16.74 -11.08
CA ASN A 604 18.07 -17.52 -10.95
C ASN A 604 18.96 -17.34 -12.20
N MET A 605 19.98 -18.19 -12.37
CA MET A 605 20.93 -18.17 -13.49
C MET A 605 20.86 -19.44 -14.35
N ILE A 606 19.72 -20.14 -14.38
CA ILE A 606 19.58 -21.43 -15.06
C ILE A 606 19.54 -21.23 -16.58
N GLU A 607 20.32 -22.02 -17.32
CA GLU A 607 20.46 -21.88 -18.78
C GLU A 607 19.58 -22.81 -19.60
N ASN A 608 19.22 -23.99 -19.06
CA ASN A 608 18.46 -25.01 -19.78
C ASN A 608 17.36 -25.58 -18.88
N ILE A 609 16.21 -25.90 -19.48
CA ILE A 609 15.14 -26.66 -18.81
C ILE A 609 15.45 -28.14 -19.05
N GLU A 610 15.85 -28.85 -18.01
CA GLU A 610 16.25 -30.26 -18.03
C GLU A 610 15.73 -30.98 -16.79
N ASN A 611 15.77 -32.32 -16.77
CA ASN A 611 15.36 -33.13 -15.61
C ASN A 611 13.90 -32.93 -15.16
N VAL A 612 12.99 -32.63 -16.10
CA VAL A 612 11.55 -32.44 -15.83
C VAL A 612 10.73 -33.72 -15.89
N GLU A 613 11.29 -34.84 -16.39
CA GLU A 613 10.56 -36.09 -16.67
C GLU A 613 9.85 -36.70 -15.44
N GLY A 614 10.38 -36.44 -14.24
CA GLY A 614 9.79 -36.89 -12.97
C GLY A 614 8.62 -36.03 -12.47
N LEU A 615 8.47 -34.79 -12.95
CA LEU A 615 7.53 -33.78 -12.43
C LEU A 615 6.12 -33.92 -13.00
N ARG A 616 5.55 -35.13 -12.95
CA ARG A 616 4.32 -35.50 -13.68
C ARG A 616 3.07 -34.75 -13.22
N GLU A 617 3.08 -34.25 -11.99
CA GLU A 617 1.96 -33.49 -11.39
C GLU A 617 2.12 -31.98 -11.53
N LEU A 618 3.19 -31.50 -12.19
CA LEU A 618 3.50 -30.08 -12.27
C LEU A 618 2.43 -29.32 -13.06
N GLN A 619 1.87 -28.30 -12.42
CA GLN A 619 0.82 -27.45 -12.95
C GLN A 619 1.34 -26.03 -13.20
N GLU A 620 2.27 -25.57 -12.36
CA GLU A 620 2.83 -24.22 -12.44
C GLU A 620 4.34 -24.26 -12.41
N LEU A 621 4.96 -23.63 -13.41
CA LEU A 621 6.41 -23.45 -13.49
C LEU A 621 6.73 -21.97 -13.63
N TRP A 622 7.39 -21.41 -12.61
CA TRP A 622 7.85 -20.03 -12.66
C TRP A 622 9.35 -20.04 -12.96
N PHE A 623 9.72 -19.58 -14.16
CA PHE A 623 11.08 -19.65 -14.68
C PHE A 623 11.55 -18.29 -15.23
N ASN A 624 10.79 -17.23 -15.01
CA ASN A 624 11.11 -15.86 -15.42
C ASN A 624 12.44 -15.38 -14.80
N GLY A 625 13.18 -14.55 -15.52
CA GLY A 625 14.44 -13.97 -15.04
C GLY A 625 15.67 -14.89 -15.08
N ASN A 626 15.58 -16.10 -15.66
CA ASN A 626 16.70 -17.02 -15.86
C ASN A 626 17.49 -16.74 -17.15
N ASN A 627 18.44 -17.61 -17.52
CA ASN A 627 19.32 -17.47 -18.69
C ASN A 627 18.92 -18.39 -19.87
N LEU A 628 17.64 -18.73 -20.00
CA LEU A 628 17.12 -19.59 -21.06
C LEU A 628 17.24 -18.95 -22.46
N SER A 629 17.99 -19.57 -23.37
CA SER A 629 18.25 -19.01 -24.72
C SER A 629 17.86 -19.92 -25.88
N LYS A 630 17.52 -21.20 -25.63
CA LYS A 630 17.22 -22.19 -26.69
C LYS A 630 15.75 -22.55 -26.70
N TRP A 631 15.17 -22.60 -27.91
CA TRP A 631 13.79 -23.03 -28.11
C TRP A 631 13.57 -24.53 -27.85
N THR A 632 14.61 -25.35 -28.03
CA THR A 632 14.56 -26.81 -27.75
C THR A 632 14.24 -27.11 -26.29
N ASP A 633 14.58 -26.21 -25.36
CA ASP A 633 14.30 -26.41 -23.94
C ASP A 633 12.80 -26.28 -23.62
N ILE A 634 12.05 -25.54 -24.46
CA ILE A 634 10.58 -25.47 -24.36
C ILE A 634 9.95 -26.81 -24.79
N GLU A 635 10.56 -27.52 -25.73
CA GLU A 635 10.08 -28.84 -26.18
C GLU A 635 10.17 -29.88 -25.06
N ASN A 636 11.11 -29.74 -24.13
CA ASN A 636 11.22 -30.62 -22.96
C ASN A 636 9.97 -30.55 -22.06
N LEU A 637 9.30 -29.38 -22.02
CA LEU A 637 8.07 -29.18 -21.26
C LEU A 637 6.85 -29.88 -21.87
N CYS A 638 6.93 -30.34 -23.14
CA CYS A 638 5.84 -31.11 -23.77
C CYS A 638 5.51 -32.41 -23.03
N SER A 639 6.46 -32.94 -22.25
CA SER A 639 6.26 -34.12 -21.41
C SER A 639 5.34 -33.86 -20.20
N LEU A 640 5.18 -32.59 -19.81
CA LEU A 640 4.40 -32.17 -18.64
C LEU A 640 2.94 -31.93 -19.01
N SER A 641 2.16 -33.00 -19.11
CA SER A 641 0.77 -32.96 -19.57
C SER A 641 -0.18 -32.13 -18.70
N LYS A 642 0.17 -31.91 -17.43
CA LYS A 642 -0.60 -31.12 -16.45
C LYS A 642 -0.18 -29.67 -16.34
N LEU A 643 0.86 -29.24 -17.06
CA LEU A 643 1.36 -27.86 -16.99
C LEU A 643 0.33 -26.89 -17.57
N LYS A 644 -0.16 -25.97 -16.73
CA LYS A 644 -1.20 -24.99 -17.05
C LYS A 644 -0.69 -23.56 -17.02
N CYS A 645 0.23 -23.25 -16.09
CA CYS A 645 0.79 -21.92 -15.91
C CYS A 645 2.30 -21.94 -16.12
N LEU A 646 2.79 -21.02 -16.93
CA LEU A 646 4.22 -20.89 -17.24
C LEU A 646 4.62 -19.42 -17.23
N TYR A 647 5.68 -19.10 -16.49
CA TYR A 647 6.31 -17.78 -16.52
C TYR A 647 7.72 -17.91 -17.07
N LEU A 648 8.02 -17.18 -18.13
CA LEU A 648 9.27 -17.23 -18.88
C LEU A 648 9.81 -15.83 -19.25
N GLU A 649 9.10 -14.75 -18.90
CA GLU A 649 9.57 -13.37 -19.14
C GLU A 649 10.99 -13.14 -18.61
N HIS A 650 11.69 -12.17 -19.19
CA HIS A 650 13.05 -11.81 -18.80
C HIS A 650 14.11 -12.91 -18.96
N ASN A 651 13.80 -13.99 -19.68
CA ASN A 651 14.80 -14.90 -20.24
C ASN A 651 15.31 -14.37 -21.59
N PRO A 652 16.52 -14.75 -22.04
CA PRO A 652 17.01 -14.40 -23.37
C PRO A 652 16.00 -14.71 -24.49
N ILE A 653 15.31 -15.86 -24.48
CA ILE A 653 14.27 -16.22 -25.48
C ILE A 653 13.12 -15.20 -25.64
N PHE A 654 12.90 -14.34 -24.65
CA PHE A 654 11.88 -13.30 -24.66
C PHE A 654 12.20 -12.17 -25.67
N TYR A 655 13.47 -12.05 -26.08
CA TYR A 655 13.98 -10.98 -26.94
C TYR A 655 14.32 -11.49 -28.34
N ILE A 656 14.30 -10.60 -29.36
CA ILE A 656 14.43 -10.95 -30.80
C ILE A 656 15.65 -11.83 -31.11
N ASN A 657 16.80 -11.56 -30.47
CA ASN A 657 18.05 -12.28 -30.73
C ASN A 657 18.43 -13.28 -29.63
N ASN A 658 17.48 -13.73 -28.81
CA ASN A 658 17.74 -14.63 -27.69
C ASN A 658 18.85 -14.12 -26.74
N THR A 659 18.91 -12.81 -26.48
CA THR A 659 19.94 -12.15 -25.66
C THR A 659 19.31 -11.16 -24.69
N LYS A 660 19.77 -11.16 -23.43
CA LYS A 660 19.30 -10.22 -22.40
C LYS A 660 19.79 -8.79 -22.66
N PRO A 661 19.01 -7.76 -22.28
CA PRO A 661 19.50 -6.39 -22.21
C PRO A 661 20.61 -6.28 -21.16
N THR A 662 21.71 -5.60 -21.49
CA THR A 662 22.83 -5.35 -20.56
C THR A 662 22.57 -4.14 -19.64
N SER A 663 21.53 -3.34 -19.90
CA SER A 663 21.16 -2.16 -19.09
C SER A 663 19.67 -1.81 -19.32
N ILE A 664 18.99 -1.34 -18.27
CA ILE A 664 17.52 -1.10 -18.23
C ILE A 664 17.06 0.14 -19.04
N GLY A 665 17.97 0.95 -19.58
CA GLY A 665 17.63 2.29 -20.14
C GLY A 665 17.45 2.41 -21.66
N THR A 666 17.93 1.46 -22.47
CA THR A 666 17.82 1.54 -23.94
C THR A 666 17.84 0.14 -24.55
N LEU A 667 16.67 -0.40 -24.90
CA LEU A 667 16.59 -1.58 -25.76
C LEU A 667 17.05 -1.16 -27.16
N ASN A 668 18.21 -1.62 -27.60
CA ASN A 668 18.59 -1.47 -29.01
C ASN A 668 17.64 -2.30 -29.90
N ASP A 669 17.64 -2.07 -31.22
CA ASP A 669 16.75 -2.80 -32.15
C ASP A 669 16.86 -4.33 -32.04
N ASN A 670 18.00 -4.82 -31.56
CA ASN A 670 18.33 -6.23 -31.36
C ASN A 670 17.86 -6.81 -30.00
N GLN A 671 17.33 -5.98 -29.11
CA GLN A 671 16.87 -6.30 -27.75
C GLN A 671 15.39 -5.97 -27.54
N LYS A 672 14.65 -5.67 -28.62
CA LYS A 672 13.18 -5.55 -28.58
C LYS A 672 12.54 -6.91 -28.26
N PHE A 673 11.32 -6.89 -27.74
CA PHE A 673 10.53 -8.09 -27.47
C PHE A 673 10.35 -8.90 -28.75
N ASN A 674 10.51 -10.22 -28.64
CA ASN A 674 10.30 -11.12 -29.76
C ASN A 674 8.79 -11.20 -30.07
N PRO A 675 8.31 -10.68 -31.21
CA PRO A 675 6.89 -10.65 -31.52
C PRO A 675 6.27 -12.04 -31.69
N ASP A 676 7.09 -13.06 -31.97
CA ASP A 676 6.65 -14.44 -32.13
C ASP A 676 6.76 -15.26 -30.84
N TYR A 677 7.33 -14.72 -29.76
CA TYR A 677 7.61 -15.46 -28.53
C TYR A 677 6.35 -16.16 -27.98
N ARG A 678 5.28 -15.38 -27.77
CA ARG A 678 4.03 -15.90 -27.22
C ARG A 678 3.40 -16.95 -28.15
N ARG A 679 3.39 -16.67 -29.46
CA ARG A 679 2.83 -17.59 -30.47
C ARG A 679 3.59 -18.92 -30.51
N LYS A 680 4.92 -18.89 -30.49
CA LYS A 680 5.77 -20.08 -30.51
C LYS A 680 5.56 -20.96 -29.27
N ILE A 681 5.55 -20.36 -28.08
CA ILE A 681 5.31 -21.11 -26.84
C ILE A 681 3.93 -21.76 -26.84
N ILE A 682 2.88 -21.01 -27.18
CA ILE A 682 1.51 -21.55 -27.24
C ILE A 682 1.38 -22.67 -28.27
N PHE A 683 2.07 -22.55 -29.41
CA PHE A 683 2.08 -23.60 -30.43
C PHE A 683 2.78 -24.87 -29.94
N THR A 684 3.92 -24.73 -29.24
CA THR A 684 4.67 -25.87 -28.68
C THR A 684 3.94 -26.51 -27.49
N LEU A 685 3.26 -25.71 -26.67
CA LEU A 685 2.57 -26.14 -25.44
C LEU A 685 1.06 -25.85 -25.51
N PRO A 686 0.28 -26.64 -26.27
CA PRO A 686 -1.14 -26.35 -26.53
C PRO A 686 -2.06 -26.49 -25.30
N ASN A 687 -1.60 -27.17 -24.26
CA ASN A 687 -2.37 -27.38 -23.03
C ASN A 687 -2.32 -26.18 -22.07
N LEU A 688 -1.40 -25.25 -22.28
CA LEU A 688 -1.18 -24.09 -21.41
C LEU A 688 -2.44 -23.21 -21.34
N GLU A 689 -2.81 -22.80 -20.13
CA GLU A 689 -3.96 -21.92 -19.83
C GLU A 689 -3.50 -20.47 -19.60
N GLN A 690 -2.31 -20.29 -19.03
CA GLN A 690 -1.72 -18.99 -18.71
C GLN A 690 -0.23 -18.97 -19.05
N LEU A 691 0.20 -17.88 -19.71
CA LEU A 691 1.59 -17.58 -20.01
C LEU A 691 1.88 -16.16 -19.57
N ASP A 692 2.87 -15.97 -18.70
CA ASP A 692 3.37 -14.65 -18.27
C ASP A 692 2.23 -13.75 -17.73
N ALA A 693 1.56 -14.20 -16.67
CA ALA A 693 0.39 -13.57 -16.05
C ALA A 693 -0.82 -13.28 -16.97
N THR A 694 -0.79 -13.75 -18.23
CA THR A 694 -1.82 -13.47 -19.23
C THR A 694 -2.51 -14.75 -19.68
N LEU A 695 -3.84 -14.80 -19.55
CA LEU A 695 -4.66 -15.92 -19.99
C LEU A 695 -4.52 -16.17 -21.50
N ILE A 696 -4.55 -17.43 -21.90
CA ILE A 696 -4.53 -17.86 -23.30
C ILE A 696 -5.99 -18.05 -23.74
N SER A 697 -6.47 -17.15 -24.59
CA SER A 697 -7.80 -17.28 -25.20
C SER A 697 -7.81 -18.46 -26.17
N LYS A 698 -8.41 -19.58 -25.78
CA LYS A 698 -8.69 -20.69 -26.70
C LYS A 698 -9.90 -20.30 -27.56
N PRO A 699 -9.83 -20.38 -28.90
CA PRO A 699 -11.00 -20.13 -29.74
C PRO A 699 -12.10 -21.11 -29.33
N SER A 700 -13.29 -20.59 -29.00
CA SER A 700 -14.46 -21.40 -28.73
C SER A 700 -14.73 -22.29 -29.94
N ILE A 701 -14.60 -23.60 -29.77
CA ILE A 701 -15.05 -24.57 -30.77
C ILE A 701 -16.56 -24.41 -30.84
N ALA A 702 -17.05 -23.67 -31.83
CA ALA A 702 -18.45 -23.71 -32.21
C ALA A 702 -18.72 -25.15 -32.68
N HIS A 703 -19.45 -25.92 -31.88
CA HIS A 703 -19.99 -27.20 -32.32
C HIS A 703 -20.98 -26.93 -33.46
N THR A 704 -20.54 -27.15 -34.70
CA THR A 704 -21.41 -27.36 -35.87
C THR A 704 -21.95 -28.77 -35.89
#